data_AF-A0A2H9TH48-F1
#
_entry.id   AF-A0A2H9TH48-F1
#
_cell.length_a   1.000
_cell.length_b   1.000
_cell.length_c   1.000
_cell.angle_alpha   90.00
_cell.angle_beta   90.00
_cell.angle_gamma   90.00
#
_symmetry.space_group_name_H-M   'P 1'
#
loop_
_entity.id
_entity.type
_entity.pdbx_description
1 polymer ?
#
loop_
_entity_poly.entity_id
_entity_poly.type
_entity_poly.pdbx_seq_one_letter_code
_entity_poly.pdbx_strand_id
1 'polypeptide(L)'
;MAANTLQSSALPAELSRAVGERIKISVKILIKNTSCHKDLHMTLLSKYESIVKSGLIKCDQGQVQVVEKLQALCNIISQTQPAESSVRLWHRFFQKHQEQLMGMYLYGGVGSGKTMLMDLFFSHCNVPLKRRTHYNSFMLNLKSEKDPVRTVANHLAAETKLLCLDEFQVVDVADAMLWRNLLRGLMDRGMYLLLTSNRPPKELYLNGIQRAAFVPCIELLEKRLDVVNLTGQQDYRRRRKGNSLFYAPINDETSEGINELLASLLGPRTIYTHGRPIHVAACRGDVAKFTFEELCSRPMSAADYLCIADAFPVIIITDVPKLTISHRDEARRFITMIDVFYDHKIKLILQSEVPIDELFQLEKQDVSAAESMRVLADELALSNHALVWLGYCCLIFTGACPGGPSIYSITLCCETMMVLCDESMTSVNASIKDAGHGGREWCASGGEVNTPASVEFFADAHCFFYDFGEVKDQGFFAVFDGHGGKSAAAWCGEHFPELLLKNLPGGIVPEVLDQTFAEADSFLNAAHGIFSGCTAIVALYRHEQRDGQDVTVLYTGNTGDSRAVLYREGKAIRLSYDHKGSDVIEQQRVKDAGGFILNDRVNGMLAITRALGDAEMKDYIAGRPYTTETVIDRTKDSILILACDGLWDVCSDQEACDHIKDVTDTQKAAEMLVEYAIKNDSYDNLSVLVIRFRC
;
A
#
# COMPACT_ATOMS: atom_id res chain seq x y z
N MET A 1 55.10 21.90 23.26
CA MET A 1 56.16 21.49 22.30
C MET A 1 56.46 20.01 22.53
N ALA A 2 56.81 19.27 21.47
CA ALA A 2 56.91 17.81 21.30
C ALA A 2 55.60 17.20 20.73
N ALA A 3 55.34 17.13 19.42
CA ALA A 3 56.15 16.82 18.23
C ALA A 3 56.58 15.34 18.10
N ASN A 4 55.63 14.57 17.56
CA ASN A 4 55.72 13.39 16.70
C ASN A 4 57.11 12.96 16.21
N THR A 5 57.45 11.68 16.41
CA THR A 5 58.32 10.93 15.49
C THR A 5 57.81 9.49 15.38
N LEU A 6 57.19 9.14 14.26
CA LEU A 6 57.01 7.76 13.81
C LEU A 6 57.45 7.71 12.34
N GLN A 7 58.54 6.98 12.10
CA GLN A 7 59.15 6.76 10.80
C GLN A 7 58.24 5.88 9.92
N SER A 8 57.99 6.36 8.71
CA SER A 8 57.43 5.61 7.60
C SER A 8 58.48 4.69 6.98
N SER A 9 58.27 3.37 6.98
CA SER A 9 58.96 2.45 6.08
C SER A 9 58.25 2.45 4.72
N ALA A 10 58.90 3.08 3.75
CA ALA A 10 58.43 3.17 2.37
C ALA A 10 58.51 1.81 1.65
N LEU A 11 57.44 1.45 0.95
CA LEU A 11 57.42 0.39 -0.06
C LEU A 11 58.33 0.75 -1.26
N PRO A 12 58.97 -0.23 -1.93
CA PRO A 12 59.95 0.04 -2.98
C PRO A 12 59.32 0.71 -4.22
N ALA A 13 59.98 1.77 -4.70
CA ALA A 13 59.56 2.66 -5.79
C ALA A 13 59.37 2.00 -7.18
N GLU A 14 59.63 0.70 -7.32
CA GLU A 14 59.46 -0.02 -8.59
C GLU A 14 58.04 -0.55 -8.80
N LEU A 15 57.27 -0.83 -7.74
CA LEU A 15 55.86 -1.27 -7.89
C LEU A 15 54.89 -0.12 -8.23
N SER A 16 55.21 1.12 -7.83
CA SER A 16 54.39 2.31 -8.13
C SER A 16 54.46 2.72 -9.61
N ARG A 17 55.60 2.48 -10.28
CA ARG A 17 55.79 2.78 -11.71
C ARG A 17 55.07 1.79 -12.63
N ALA A 18 55.05 0.50 -12.29
CA ALA A 18 54.41 -0.53 -13.11
C ALA A 18 52.88 -0.44 -13.15
N VAL A 19 52.25 0.04 -12.07
CA VAL A 19 50.80 0.26 -11.99
C VAL A 19 50.39 1.58 -12.68
N GLY A 20 51.23 2.62 -12.58
CA GLY A 20 50.99 3.92 -13.23
C GLY A 20 51.11 3.91 -14.77
N GLU A 21 51.97 3.08 -15.35
CA GLU A 21 52.11 2.99 -16.81
C GLU A 21 51.04 2.12 -17.48
N ARG A 22 50.56 1.05 -16.83
CA ARG A 22 49.44 0.26 -17.36
C ARG A 22 48.13 1.05 -17.41
N ILE A 23 47.91 1.97 -16.48
CA ILE A 23 46.72 2.86 -16.48
C ILE A 23 46.85 3.95 -17.56
N LYS A 24 48.06 4.46 -17.85
CA LYS A 24 48.28 5.45 -18.92
C LYS A 24 48.15 4.87 -20.34
N ILE A 25 48.41 3.58 -20.54
CA ILE A 25 48.25 2.92 -21.85
C ILE A 25 46.78 2.60 -22.14
N SER A 26 45.98 2.24 -21.12
CA SER A 26 44.54 2.00 -21.28
C SER A 26 43.72 3.28 -21.49
N VAL A 27 44.20 4.45 -21.03
CA VAL A 27 43.53 5.75 -21.27
C VAL A 27 43.91 6.38 -22.62
N LYS A 28 45.06 6.04 -23.21
CA LYS A 28 45.45 6.51 -24.57
C LYS A 28 44.80 5.74 -25.72
N ILE A 29 44.33 4.51 -25.49
CA ILE A 29 43.57 3.73 -26.50
C ILE A 29 42.12 4.22 -26.61
N LEU A 30 41.57 4.88 -25.58
CA LEU A 30 40.22 5.47 -25.61
C LEU A 30 40.15 6.93 -26.14
N ILE A 31 41.28 7.60 -26.38
CA ILE A 31 41.31 9.03 -26.79
C ILE A 31 41.78 9.22 -28.25
N LYS A 32 42.02 8.15 -29.02
CA LYS A 32 42.58 8.22 -30.39
C LYS A 32 41.66 7.77 -31.52
N ASN A 33 40.33 7.87 -31.35
CA ASN A 33 39.35 7.72 -32.44
C ASN A 33 38.43 8.93 -32.62
N THR A 34 38.80 10.10 -32.09
CA THR A 34 38.18 11.39 -32.44
C THR A 34 38.98 12.08 -33.54
N SER A 35 38.82 11.61 -34.78
CA SER A 35 39.03 12.48 -35.94
C SER A 35 38.07 12.13 -37.06
N CYS A 36 37.16 13.07 -37.32
CA CYS A 36 36.46 13.28 -38.58
C CYS A 36 35.50 12.15 -39.03
N HIS A 37 34.32 12.10 -38.42
CA HIS A 37 33.10 11.91 -39.20
C HIS A 37 32.07 12.94 -38.75
N LYS A 38 31.57 13.70 -39.72
CA LYS A 38 30.53 14.72 -39.60
C LYS A 38 29.37 14.21 -38.74
N ASP A 39 28.84 15.08 -37.88
CA ASP A 39 27.64 14.86 -37.07
C ASP A 39 26.50 14.24 -37.89
N LEU A 40 26.36 12.92 -37.79
CA LEU A 40 25.07 12.26 -37.96
C LEU A 40 24.42 12.29 -36.57
N HIS A 41 23.23 12.87 -36.46
CA HIS A 41 22.39 12.74 -35.27
C HIS A 41 22.28 11.24 -34.89
N MET A 42 23.06 10.80 -33.90
CA MET A 42 23.00 9.43 -33.39
C MET A 42 21.61 9.20 -32.77
N THR A 43 20.80 8.35 -33.39
CA THR A 43 19.47 7.97 -32.92
C THR A 43 19.56 7.07 -31.68
N LEU A 44 18.50 6.99 -30.89
CA LEU A 44 18.32 6.04 -29.80
C LEU A 44 18.62 4.60 -30.24
N LEU A 45 18.20 4.24 -31.46
CA LEU A 45 18.49 2.95 -32.08
C LEU A 45 20.01 2.72 -32.27
N SER A 46 20.74 3.71 -32.76
CA SER A 46 22.20 3.60 -32.90
C SER A 46 22.92 3.42 -31.56
N LYS A 47 22.41 4.03 -30.47
CA LYS A 47 22.93 3.82 -29.11
C LYS A 47 22.63 2.40 -28.63
N TYR A 48 21.41 1.90 -28.83
CA TYR A 48 21.06 0.51 -28.50
C TYR A 48 21.96 -0.49 -29.26
N GLU A 49 22.09 -0.32 -30.58
CA GLU A 49 22.97 -1.14 -31.42
C GLU A 49 24.43 -1.10 -30.96
N SER A 50 24.91 0.03 -30.46
CA SER A 50 26.27 0.14 -29.90
C SER A 50 26.45 -0.72 -28.64
N ILE A 51 25.42 -0.81 -27.77
CA ILE A 51 25.45 -1.66 -26.55
C ILE A 51 25.36 -3.14 -26.94
N VAL A 52 24.62 -3.46 -28.00
CA VAL A 52 24.60 -4.81 -28.59
C VAL A 52 25.98 -5.17 -29.15
N LYS A 53 26.59 -4.28 -29.95
CA LYS A 53 27.91 -4.48 -30.56
C LYS A 53 29.04 -4.62 -29.54
N SER A 54 28.91 -3.98 -28.37
CA SER A 54 29.89 -4.13 -27.28
C SER A 54 29.78 -5.47 -26.53
N GLY A 55 28.79 -6.31 -26.86
CA GLY A 55 28.57 -7.60 -26.23
C GLY A 55 27.99 -7.52 -24.81
N LEU A 56 27.53 -6.34 -24.38
CA LEU A 56 26.90 -6.14 -23.07
C LEU A 56 25.48 -6.71 -23.05
N ILE A 57 24.77 -6.64 -24.17
CA ILE A 57 23.43 -7.21 -24.36
C ILE A 57 23.37 -7.96 -25.70
N LYS A 58 22.46 -8.93 -25.84
CA LYS A 58 22.14 -9.53 -27.14
C LYS A 58 21.06 -8.70 -27.83
N CYS A 59 21.08 -8.72 -29.16
CA CYS A 59 20.01 -8.11 -29.95
C CYS A 59 18.69 -8.82 -29.65
N ASP A 60 17.67 -8.06 -29.27
CA ASP A 60 16.33 -8.53 -28.99
C ASP A 60 15.35 -7.74 -29.87
N GLN A 61 14.60 -8.44 -30.73
CA GLN A 61 13.68 -7.81 -31.66
C GLN A 61 12.55 -7.04 -30.93
N GLY A 62 12.10 -7.53 -29.77
CA GLY A 62 11.11 -6.83 -28.96
C GLY A 62 11.67 -5.54 -28.35
N GLN A 63 12.93 -5.55 -27.91
CA GLN A 63 13.59 -4.33 -27.45
C GLN A 63 13.84 -3.33 -28.58
N VAL A 64 14.21 -3.79 -29.78
CA VAL A 64 14.39 -2.91 -30.96
C VAL A 64 13.09 -2.18 -31.29
N GLN A 65 11.95 -2.88 -31.32
CA GLN A 65 10.63 -2.27 -31.55
C GLN A 65 10.28 -1.22 -30.49
N VAL A 66 10.59 -1.49 -29.23
CA VAL A 66 10.39 -0.52 -28.14
C VAL A 66 11.32 0.70 -28.31
N VAL A 67 12.57 0.50 -28.69
CA VAL A 67 13.53 1.59 -28.96
C VAL A 67 13.06 2.48 -30.10
N GLU A 68 12.48 1.92 -31.16
CA GLU A 68 11.89 2.71 -32.26
C GLU A 68 10.71 3.56 -31.79
N LYS A 69 9.79 2.98 -31.00
CA LYS A 69 8.68 3.72 -30.38
C LYS A 69 9.18 4.82 -29.43
N LEU A 70 10.21 4.54 -28.62
CA LEU A 70 10.82 5.51 -27.71
C LEU A 70 11.53 6.65 -28.47
N GLN A 71 12.12 6.38 -29.64
CA GLN A 71 12.66 7.40 -30.53
C GLN A 71 11.54 8.29 -31.09
N ALA A 72 10.41 7.71 -31.51
CA ALA A 72 9.25 8.48 -31.96
C ALA A 72 8.72 9.40 -30.85
N LEU A 73 8.64 8.89 -29.63
CA LEU A 73 8.25 9.69 -28.46
C LEU A 73 9.23 10.84 -28.19
N CYS A 74 10.55 10.60 -28.25
CA CYS A 74 11.56 11.67 -28.15
C CYS A 74 11.32 12.79 -29.16
N ASN A 75 11.00 12.42 -30.40
CA ASN A 75 10.77 13.38 -31.49
C ASN A 75 9.53 14.23 -31.22
N ILE A 76 8.44 13.61 -30.75
CA ILE A 76 7.20 14.31 -30.39
C ILE A 76 7.49 15.33 -29.28
N ILE A 77 8.13 14.92 -28.19
CA ILE A 77 8.39 15.79 -27.03
C ILE A 77 9.31 16.97 -27.39
N SER A 78 10.25 16.74 -28.31
CA SER A 78 11.19 17.76 -28.80
C SER A 78 10.52 18.78 -29.73
N GLN A 79 9.47 18.39 -30.47
CA GLN A 79 8.73 19.27 -31.38
C GLN A 79 7.67 20.13 -30.67
N THR A 80 7.19 19.74 -29.49
CA THR A 80 6.26 20.53 -28.65
C THR A 80 6.95 21.67 -27.86
N GLN A 81 8.07 22.22 -28.34
CA GLN A 81 8.62 23.46 -27.81
C GLN A 81 7.86 24.67 -28.40
N PRO A 82 7.60 25.74 -27.62
CA PRO A 82 6.89 26.90 -28.15
C PRO A 82 7.80 27.59 -29.17
N ALA A 83 7.37 27.64 -30.43
CA ALA A 83 7.91 28.60 -31.38
C ALA A 83 7.55 30.00 -30.86
N GLU A 84 8.56 30.78 -30.49
CA GLU A 84 8.41 32.23 -30.35
C GLU A 84 7.89 32.78 -31.67
N SER A 85 6.63 33.23 -31.71
CA SER A 85 6.20 34.47 -32.37
C SER A 85 4.68 34.57 -32.44
N SER A 86 4.24 35.79 -32.15
CA SER A 86 2.92 36.38 -32.37
C SER A 86 2.16 35.89 -33.60
N VAL A 87 0.82 35.93 -33.51
CA VAL A 87 -0.20 35.68 -34.54
C VAL A 87 -0.79 34.26 -34.51
N ARG A 88 -1.66 33.96 -33.52
CA ARG A 88 -2.69 32.90 -33.63
C ARG A 88 -3.75 32.95 -32.50
N LEU A 89 -4.28 34.14 -32.18
CA LEU A 89 -5.39 34.26 -31.22
C LEU A 89 -6.72 33.67 -31.74
N TRP A 90 -6.86 33.45 -33.05
CA TRP A 90 -8.15 33.07 -33.66
C TRP A 90 -8.33 31.57 -33.95
N HIS A 91 -7.27 30.76 -33.89
CA HIS A 91 -7.38 29.30 -34.13
C HIS A 91 -7.65 28.48 -32.86
N ARG A 92 -7.63 29.10 -31.68
CA ARG A 92 -7.80 28.41 -30.39
C ARG A 92 -9.26 28.13 -30.01
N PHE A 93 -10.23 28.70 -30.72
CA PHE A 93 -11.66 28.53 -30.43
C PHE A 93 -12.34 27.38 -31.20
N PHE A 94 -11.64 26.65 -32.07
CA PHE A 94 -12.24 25.58 -32.89
C PHE A 94 -11.40 24.31 -33.07
N GLN A 95 -10.32 24.11 -32.30
CA GLN A 95 -9.63 22.82 -32.28
C GLN A 95 -10.28 21.88 -31.28
N LYS A 96 -11.13 21.01 -31.82
CA LYS A 96 -11.59 19.76 -31.18
C LYS A 96 -10.36 19.06 -30.60
N HIS A 97 -10.30 18.87 -29.28
CA HIS A 97 -9.23 18.13 -28.62
C HIS A 97 -9.12 16.74 -29.24
N GLN A 98 -8.17 16.54 -30.17
CA GLN A 98 -7.75 15.20 -30.55
C GLN A 98 -6.96 14.63 -29.37
N GLU A 99 -7.37 13.46 -28.88
CA GLU A 99 -6.73 12.76 -27.76
C GLU A 99 -5.31 12.32 -28.17
N GLN A 100 -4.32 13.17 -27.90
CA GLN A 100 -2.91 12.87 -28.19
C GLN A 100 -2.33 11.97 -27.10
N LEU A 101 -1.56 10.95 -27.51
CA LEU A 101 -0.80 10.10 -26.59
C LEU A 101 0.22 10.95 -25.82
N MET A 102 0.23 10.80 -24.48
CA MET A 102 1.04 11.56 -23.55
C MET A 102 2.21 10.74 -23.00
N GLY A 103 2.57 9.60 -23.60
CA GLY A 103 3.64 8.79 -23.08
C GLY A 103 3.58 7.32 -23.45
N MET A 104 4.28 6.50 -22.68
CA MET A 104 4.41 5.07 -22.91
C MET A 104 4.43 4.29 -21.58
N TYR A 105 3.79 3.13 -21.58
CA TYR A 105 3.79 2.19 -20.47
C TYR A 105 4.46 0.89 -20.93
N LEU A 106 5.65 0.62 -20.42
CA LEU A 106 6.44 -0.56 -20.75
C LEU A 106 6.22 -1.64 -19.69
N TYR A 107 5.69 -2.79 -20.11
CA TYR A 107 5.50 -3.92 -19.19
C TYR A 107 6.12 -5.20 -19.69
N GLY A 108 6.31 -6.17 -18.82
CA GLY A 108 6.81 -7.49 -19.17
C GLY A 108 7.51 -8.15 -17.99
N GLY A 109 7.89 -9.42 -18.14
CA GLY A 109 8.49 -10.20 -17.07
C GLY A 109 9.76 -9.60 -16.46
N VAL A 110 10.08 -10.08 -15.27
CA VAL A 110 11.31 -9.82 -14.54
C VAL A 110 12.51 -10.14 -15.46
N GLY A 111 13.34 -9.12 -15.76
CA GLY A 111 14.58 -9.30 -16.53
C GLY A 111 14.49 -9.04 -18.03
N SER A 112 13.34 -8.57 -18.51
CA SER A 112 13.13 -8.24 -19.91
C SER A 112 13.90 -7.01 -20.42
N GLY A 113 14.45 -6.17 -19.52
CA GLY A 113 15.27 -4.99 -19.87
C GLY A 113 14.56 -3.63 -19.81
N LYS A 114 13.37 -3.54 -19.21
CA LYS A 114 12.54 -2.32 -19.12
C LYS A 114 13.30 -1.09 -18.56
N THR A 115 13.93 -1.23 -17.41
CA THR A 115 14.70 -0.16 -16.76
C THR A 115 15.86 0.33 -17.64
N MET A 116 16.57 -0.60 -18.30
CA MET A 116 17.65 -0.26 -19.22
C MET A 116 17.15 0.55 -20.42
N LEU A 117 16.01 0.18 -20.99
CA LEU A 117 15.38 0.94 -22.08
C LEU A 117 14.90 2.32 -21.63
N MET A 118 14.34 2.43 -20.42
CA MET A 118 13.98 3.71 -19.82
C MET A 118 15.21 4.60 -19.61
N ASP A 119 16.32 4.06 -19.10
CA ASP A 119 17.56 4.82 -18.89
C ASP A 119 18.18 5.28 -20.22
N LEU A 120 18.14 4.42 -21.24
CA LEU A 120 18.59 4.74 -22.58
C LEU A 120 17.76 5.90 -23.16
N PHE A 121 16.43 5.85 -23.02
CA PHE A 121 15.53 6.92 -23.42
C PHE A 121 15.78 8.20 -22.62
N PHE A 122 15.82 8.14 -21.30
CA PHE A 122 15.98 9.29 -20.42
C PHE A 122 17.30 10.01 -20.71
N SER A 123 18.39 9.28 -20.94
CA SER A 123 19.70 9.87 -21.27
C SER A 123 19.75 10.49 -22.67
N HIS A 124 18.98 9.99 -23.63
CA HIS A 124 18.97 10.49 -25.01
C HIS A 124 17.97 11.61 -25.26
N CYS A 125 16.82 11.59 -24.60
CA CYS A 125 15.75 12.57 -24.80
C CYS A 125 16.21 13.97 -24.35
N ASN A 126 16.35 14.90 -25.29
CA ASN A 126 16.85 16.25 -25.05
C ASN A 126 15.72 17.20 -24.59
N VAL A 127 15.23 16.95 -23.37
CA VAL A 127 14.19 17.76 -22.73
C VAL A 127 14.81 18.44 -21.51
N PRO A 128 14.76 19.78 -21.42
CA PRO A 128 15.46 20.53 -20.36
C PRO A 128 14.88 20.24 -18.96
N LEU A 129 13.57 19.99 -18.88
CA LEU A 129 12.86 19.67 -17.64
C LEU A 129 12.44 18.20 -17.68
N LYS A 130 13.27 17.31 -17.12
CA LYS A 130 12.99 15.87 -17.03
C LYS A 130 13.38 15.32 -15.67
N ARG A 131 12.57 14.38 -15.16
CA ARG A 131 12.78 13.72 -13.87
C ARG A 131 12.67 12.21 -14.02
N ARG A 132 13.57 11.48 -13.37
CA ARG A 132 13.53 10.02 -13.22
C ARG A 132 13.48 9.69 -11.74
N THR A 133 12.59 8.78 -11.35
CA THR A 133 12.48 8.32 -9.96
C THR A 133 11.90 6.91 -9.90
N HIS A 134 12.20 6.18 -8.83
CA HIS A 134 11.54 4.92 -8.51
C HIS A 134 10.15 5.18 -7.92
N TYR A 135 9.20 4.25 -8.11
CA TYR A 135 7.83 4.35 -7.61
C TYR A 135 7.77 4.65 -6.11
N ASN A 136 8.37 3.80 -5.26
CA ASN A 136 8.30 3.95 -3.80
C ASN A 136 8.84 5.31 -3.33
N SER A 137 9.98 5.75 -3.87
CA SER A 137 10.57 7.04 -3.53
C SER A 137 9.69 8.22 -3.99
N PHE A 138 9.00 8.08 -5.11
CA PHE A 138 8.05 9.09 -5.57
C PHE A 138 6.85 9.19 -4.61
N MET A 139 6.30 8.05 -4.20
CA MET A 139 5.15 8.00 -3.30
C MET A 139 5.45 8.56 -1.91
N LEU A 140 6.64 8.27 -1.36
CA LEU A 140 7.07 8.83 -0.07
C LEU A 140 7.13 10.37 -0.10
N ASN A 141 7.68 10.94 -1.17
CA ASN A 141 7.71 12.39 -1.33
C ASN A 141 6.31 12.97 -1.48
N LEU A 142 5.42 12.26 -2.19
CA LEU A 142 4.08 12.73 -2.48
C LEU A 142 3.16 12.72 -1.25
N LYS A 143 3.28 11.70 -0.38
CA LYS A 143 2.51 11.59 0.87
C LYS A 143 2.92 12.59 1.96
N SER A 144 4.06 13.27 1.81
CA SER A 144 4.53 14.29 2.76
C SER A 144 3.85 15.66 2.60
N GLU A 145 3.02 15.82 1.58
CA GLU A 145 2.35 17.09 1.22
C GLU A 145 0.88 17.13 1.71
N LYS A 146 0.43 18.30 2.22
CA LYS A 146 -0.91 18.47 2.83
C LYS A 146 -2.08 18.42 1.83
N ASP A 147 -1.85 18.77 0.57
CA ASP A 147 -2.77 18.54 -0.56
C ASP A 147 -1.96 17.88 -1.70
N PRO A 148 -1.83 16.55 -1.66
CA PRO A 148 -0.81 15.82 -2.40
C PRO A 148 -1.12 15.69 -3.89
N VAL A 149 -2.33 16.02 -4.35
CA VAL A 149 -2.69 15.90 -5.76
C VAL A 149 -2.55 17.23 -6.48
N ARG A 150 -3.24 18.27 -5.99
CA ARG A 150 -3.27 19.57 -6.70
C ARG A 150 -1.94 20.29 -6.59
N THR A 151 -1.37 20.34 -5.39
CA THR A 151 -0.10 21.02 -5.12
C THR A 151 1.03 20.34 -5.88
N VAL A 152 1.11 19.01 -5.77
CA VAL A 152 2.17 18.22 -6.40
C VAL A 152 2.05 18.23 -7.92
N ALA A 153 0.85 18.11 -8.49
CA ALA A 153 0.66 18.23 -9.94
C ALA A 153 1.05 19.62 -10.47
N ASN A 154 0.76 20.69 -9.71
CA ASN A 154 1.16 22.04 -10.09
C ASN A 154 2.68 22.24 -10.02
N HIS A 155 3.31 21.80 -8.93
CA HIS A 155 4.77 21.90 -8.75
C HIS A 155 5.53 21.03 -9.76
N LEU A 156 5.17 19.76 -9.92
CA LEU A 156 5.80 18.88 -10.91
C LEU A 156 5.60 19.39 -12.34
N ALA A 157 4.42 19.88 -12.71
CA ALA A 157 4.21 20.41 -14.06
C ALA A 157 4.99 21.70 -14.33
N ALA A 158 5.26 22.51 -13.31
CA ALA A 158 6.09 23.70 -13.45
C ALA A 158 7.58 23.35 -13.69
N GLU A 159 8.06 22.25 -13.11
CA GLU A 159 9.48 21.90 -13.07
C GLU A 159 9.86 20.69 -13.94
N THR A 160 8.88 19.94 -14.44
CA THR A 160 9.09 18.67 -15.15
C THR A 160 8.17 18.59 -16.37
N LYS A 161 8.75 18.44 -17.57
CA LYS A 161 8.01 18.18 -18.82
C LYS A 161 7.96 16.68 -19.17
N LEU A 162 8.95 15.91 -18.72
CA LEU A 162 9.02 14.45 -18.87
C LEU A 162 9.27 13.78 -17.52
N LEU A 163 8.34 12.92 -17.10
CA LEU A 163 8.48 12.09 -15.90
C LEU A 163 8.68 10.63 -16.30
N CYS A 164 9.83 10.06 -15.92
CA CYS A 164 10.12 8.63 -16.01
C CYS A 164 9.97 8.00 -14.63
N LEU A 165 9.04 7.06 -14.49
CA LEU A 165 8.76 6.36 -13.25
C LEU A 165 9.08 4.88 -13.40
N ASP A 166 10.10 4.44 -12.65
CA ASP A 166 10.59 3.06 -12.69
C ASP A 166 9.85 2.19 -11.69
N GLU A 167 9.61 0.92 -12.05
CA GLU A 167 8.90 -0.09 -11.23
C GLU A 167 7.54 0.40 -10.71
N PHE A 168 6.73 0.96 -11.62
CA PHE A 168 5.35 1.33 -11.35
C PHE A 168 4.54 0.11 -10.91
N GLN A 169 4.15 0.12 -9.64
CA GLN A 169 3.35 -0.90 -9.01
C GLN A 169 2.36 -0.24 -8.08
N VAL A 170 1.14 -0.75 -7.99
CA VAL A 170 0.15 -0.25 -7.04
C VAL A 170 -0.22 -1.43 -6.15
N VAL A 171 0.03 -1.26 -4.85
CA VAL A 171 -0.10 -2.30 -3.83
C VAL A 171 -1.07 -1.91 -2.70
N ASP A 172 -1.44 -0.63 -2.62
CA ASP A 172 -2.29 -0.06 -1.56
C ASP A 172 -3.43 0.77 -2.20
N VAL A 173 -4.61 0.74 -1.57
CA VAL A 173 -5.80 1.50 -1.98
C VAL A 173 -5.58 3.01 -1.97
N ALA A 174 -4.85 3.54 -0.97
CA ALA A 174 -4.56 4.95 -0.84
C ALA A 174 -3.66 5.44 -1.99
N ASP A 175 -2.71 4.61 -2.42
CA ASP A 175 -1.88 4.88 -3.59
C ASP A 175 -2.74 4.87 -4.86
N ALA A 176 -3.60 3.87 -4.99
CA ALA A 176 -4.46 3.68 -6.16
C ALA A 176 -5.34 4.91 -6.43
N MET A 177 -5.99 5.44 -5.39
CA MET A 177 -6.86 6.61 -5.49
C MET A 177 -6.10 7.89 -5.86
N LEU A 178 -4.91 8.05 -5.28
CA LEU A 178 -4.03 9.21 -5.49
C LEU A 178 -3.52 9.28 -6.94
N TRP A 179 -3.18 8.14 -7.52
CA TRP A 179 -2.63 8.05 -8.87
C TRP A 179 -3.60 8.49 -9.97
N ARG A 180 -4.90 8.20 -9.85
CA ARG A 180 -5.90 8.61 -10.86
C ARG A 180 -5.89 10.12 -11.05
N ASN A 181 -6.01 10.85 -9.94
CA ASN A 181 -6.13 12.30 -9.99
C ASN A 181 -4.79 12.97 -10.33
N LEU A 182 -3.69 12.38 -9.86
CA LEU A 182 -2.35 12.85 -10.18
C LEU A 182 -2.03 12.66 -11.67
N LEU A 183 -2.16 11.46 -12.22
CA LEU A 183 -1.85 11.19 -13.63
C LEU A 183 -2.67 12.04 -14.59
N ARG A 184 -3.97 12.18 -14.31
CA ARG A 184 -4.85 13.10 -15.04
C ARG A 184 -4.34 14.53 -14.93
N GLY A 185 -4.06 14.99 -13.71
CA GLY A 185 -3.54 16.34 -13.46
C GLY A 185 -2.22 16.65 -14.16
N LEU A 186 -1.29 15.70 -14.20
CA LEU A 186 0.00 15.82 -14.88
C LEU A 186 -0.20 15.86 -16.42
N MET A 187 -1.01 14.96 -16.96
CA MET A 187 -1.25 14.85 -18.40
C MET A 187 -2.06 16.04 -18.96
N ASP A 188 -3.04 16.54 -18.21
CA ASP A 188 -3.85 17.71 -18.62
C ASP A 188 -3.02 19.00 -18.63
N ARG A 189 -1.91 19.03 -17.87
CA ARG A 189 -0.90 20.10 -17.90
C ARG A 189 0.18 19.88 -18.97
N GLY A 190 0.04 18.87 -19.81
CA GLY A 190 0.92 18.61 -20.95
C GLY A 190 2.23 17.87 -20.61
N MET A 191 2.33 17.24 -19.45
CA MET A 191 3.48 16.41 -19.10
C MET A 191 3.46 15.07 -19.84
N TYR A 192 4.65 14.63 -20.28
CA TYR A 192 4.85 13.30 -20.84
C TYR A 192 5.29 12.30 -19.78
N LEU A 193 4.79 11.06 -19.88
CA LEU A 193 5.06 9.98 -18.93
C LEU A 193 5.76 8.79 -19.59
N LEU A 194 6.77 8.24 -18.96
CA LEU A 194 7.31 6.92 -19.30
C LEU A 194 7.27 6.05 -18.03
N LEU A 195 6.48 4.99 -18.05
CA LEU A 195 6.28 4.09 -16.91
C LEU A 195 6.85 2.71 -17.25
N THR A 196 7.55 2.06 -16.31
CA THR A 196 7.94 0.64 -16.43
C THR A 196 7.24 -0.17 -15.35
N SER A 197 6.75 -1.38 -15.68
CA SER A 197 6.10 -2.26 -14.70
C SER A 197 6.34 -3.73 -15.02
N ASN A 198 6.25 -4.60 -14.03
CA ASN A 198 6.25 -6.05 -14.25
C ASN A 198 4.85 -6.57 -14.66
N ARG A 199 3.81 -5.74 -14.58
CA ARG A 199 2.42 -6.12 -14.86
C ARG A 199 1.82 -5.24 -15.97
N PRO A 200 0.98 -5.81 -16.87
CA PRO A 200 0.16 -4.98 -17.74
C PRO A 200 -0.76 -4.07 -16.91
N PRO A 201 -1.23 -2.94 -17.46
CA PRO A 201 -2.12 -2.03 -16.74
C PRO A 201 -3.33 -2.73 -16.14
N LYS A 202 -3.94 -3.67 -16.89
CA LYS A 202 -5.08 -4.47 -16.43
C LYS A 202 -4.79 -5.35 -15.23
N GLU A 203 -3.54 -5.65 -14.91
CA GLU A 203 -3.16 -6.49 -13.75
C GLU A 203 -2.54 -5.66 -12.61
N LEU A 204 -2.44 -4.34 -12.78
CA LEU A 204 -2.02 -3.46 -11.69
C LEU A 204 -3.06 -3.45 -10.59
N TYR A 205 -2.64 -3.65 -9.33
CA TYR A 205 -3.53 -3.73 -8.18
C TYR A 205 -4.57 -4.86 -8.29
N LEU A 206 -4.22 -5.96 -8.95
CA LEU A 206 -5.08 -7.14 -9.11
C LEU A 206 -5.35 -7.73 -7.73
N ASN A 207 -6.62 -7.99 -7.42
CA ASN A 207 -7.11 -8.42 -6.10
C ASN A 207 -6.90 -7.40 -4.96
N GLY A 208 -6.57 -6.13 -5.27
CA GLY A 208 -6.46 -5.07 -4.27
C GLY A 208 -7.82 -4.62 -3.72
N ILE A 209 -7.85 -4.21 -2.44
CA ILE A 209 -9.05 -3.66 -1.77
C ILE A 209 -9.54 -2.41 -2.54
N GLN A 210 -10.82 -2.37 -2.91
CA GLN A 210 -11.42 -1.32 -3.75
C GLN A 210 -10.78 -1.15 -5.16
N ARG A 211 -10.27 -2.23 -5.77
CA ARG A 211 -9.67 -2.20 -7.13
C ARG A 211 -10.53 -1.52 -8.19
N ALA A 212 -11.85 -1.59 -8.08
CA ALA A 212 -12.76 -0.90 -9.00
C ALA A 212 -12.58 0.64 -8.97
N ALA A 213 -12.17 1.23 -7.84
CA ALA A 213 -11.78 2.65 -7.76
C ALA A 213 -10.55 2.98 -8.63
N PHE A 214 -9.68 1.99 -8.85
CA PHE A 214 -8.46 2.10 -9.64
C PHE A 214 -8.68 1.81 -11.13
N VAL A 215 -9.76 1.13 -11.51
CA VAL A 215 -10.07 0.83 -12.92
C VAL A 215 -10.08 2.08 -13.81
N PRO A 216 -10.67 3.24 -13.40
CA PRO A 216 -10.56 4.47 -14.17
C PRO A 216 -9.13 4.97 -14.38
N CYS A 217 -8.20 4.65 -13.47
CA CYS A 217 -6.76 4.91 -13.65
C CYS A 217 -6.16 3.99 -14.70
N ILE A 218 -6.52 2.69 -14.67
CA ILE A 218 -6.12 1.71 -15.70
C ILE A 218 -6.60 2.18 -17.07
N GLU A 219 -7.88 2.57 -17.19
CA GLU A 219 -8.43 3.11 -18.44
C GLU A 219 -7.69 4.37 -18.90
N LEU A 220 -7.33 5.27 -17.98
CA LEU A 220 -6.53 6.45 -18.29
C LEU A 220 -5.15 6.08 -18.82
N LEU A 221 -4.48 5.10 -18.22
CA LEU A 221 -3.18 4.59 -18.67
C LEU A 221 -3.30 3.98 -20.08
N GLU A 222 -4.28 3.11 -20.31
CA GLU A 222 -4.50 2.45 -21.61
C GLU A 222 -4.93 3.44 -22.71
N LYS A 223 -5.66 4.49 -22.34
CA LYS A 223 -6.15 5.50 -23.27
C LYS A 223 -5.10 6.55 -23.62
N ARG A 224 -4.26 6.97 -22.66
CA ARG A 224 -3.32 8.09 -22.84
C ARG A 224 -1.87 7.67 -23.06
N LEU A 225 -1.49 6.43 -22.76
CA LEU A 225 -0.14 5.91 -22.95
C LEU A 225 -0.12 4.79 -23.99
N ASP A 226 0.96 4.72 -24.78
CA ASP A 226 1.23 3.56 -25.62
C ASP A 226 1.66 2.38 -24.72
N VAL A 227 0.79 1.39 -24.55
CA VAL A 227 1.04 0.22 -23.69
C VAL A 227 1.78 -0.84 -24.50
N VAL A 228 3.02 -1.14 -24.12
CA VAL A 228 3.90 -2.04 -24.88
C VAL A 228 4.41 -3.18 -24.01
N ASN A 229 4.16 -4.41 -24.46
CA ASN A 229 4.68 -5.62 -23.83
C ASN A 229 6.09 -5.92 -24.34
N LEU A 230 7.04 -6.05 -23.42
CA LEU A 230 8.39 -6.51 -23.65
C LEU A 230 8.43 -8.03 -23.43
N THR A 231 8.01 -8.79 -24.43
CA THR A 231 8.04 -10.27 -24.45
C THR A 231 9.46 -10.80 -24.65
N GLY A 232 10.35 -10.56 -23.68
CA GLY A 232 11.68 -11.16 -23.69
C GLY A 232 11.58 -12.67 -23.48
N GLN A 233 11.86 -13.47 -24.52
CA GLN A 233 11.95 -14.94 -24.41
C GLN A 233 13.11 -15.43 -23.51
N GLN A 234 13.95 -14.52 -23.02
CA GLN A 234 15.09 -14.83 -22.17
C GLN A 234 15.14 -13.86 -21.00
N ASP A 235 15.13 -14.41 -19.79
CA ASP A 235 15.55 -13.69 -18.61
C ASP A 235 17.06 -13.42 -18.74
N TYR A 236 17.44 -12.20 -19.17
CA TYR A 236 18.84 -11.79 -19.39
C TYR A 236 19.69 -11.91 -18.12
N ARG A 237 19.01 -12.10 -17.01
CA ARG A 237 19.54 -12.36 -15.70
C ARG A 237 20.16 -13.74 -15.50
N ARG A 238 19.65 -14.75 -16.21
CA ARG A 238 19.97 -16.17 -16.01
C ARG A 238 21.29 -16.64 -16.62
N ARG A 239 22.17 -15.73 -17.07
CA ARG A 239 23.45 -16.13 -17.68
C ARG A 239 24.66 -15.43 -17.08
N ARG A 240 25.26 -16.09 -16.07
CA ARG A 240 26.71 -16.36 -15.91
C ARG A 240 26.93 -17.37 -14.77
N LYS A 241 27.69 -18.46 -15.00
CA LYS A 241 28.12 -19.44 -13.98
C LYS A 241 29.47 -18.99 -13.37
N GLY A 242 29.56 -18.95 -12.05
CA GLY A 242 30.75 -18.64 -11.22
C GLY A 242 30.44 -18.82 -9.72
N ASN A 243 31.47 -18.94 -8.86
CA ASN A 243 31.46 -19.46 -7.47
C ASN A 243 30.19 -19.18 -6.63
N SER A 244 29.66 -20.23 -6.00
CA SER A 244 28.37 -20.23 -5.30
C SER A 244 28.38 -19.35 -4.03
N LEU A 245 27.78 -18.16 -4.12
CA LEU A 245 27.44 -17.32 -2.96
C LEU A 245 26.20 -17.83 -2.20
N PHE A 246 25.64 -18.96 -2.65
CA PHE A 246 24.53 -19.68 -2.03
C PHE A 246 24.98 -21.09 -1.65
N TYR A 247 24.83 -21.44 -0.37
CA TYR A 247 25.33 -22.66 0.24
C TYR A 247 24.14 -23.50 0.72
N ALA A 248 23.74 -24.48 -0.07
CA ALA A 248 22.63 -25.38 0.25
C ALA A 248 22.82 -26.78 -0.37
N PRO A 249 22.28 -27.84 0.25
CA PRO A 249 21.73 -27.85 1.61
C PRO A 249 22.83 -27.64 2.66
N ILE A 250 22.45 -27.30 3.89
CA ILE A 250 23.39 -27.25 5.02
C ILE A 250 23.97 -28.67 5.22
N ASN A 251 25.26 -28.84 4.95
CA ASN A 251 26.01 -30.07 5.11
C ASN A 251 27.49 -29.75 5.42
N ASP A 252 28.31 -30.77 5.63
CA ASP A 252 29.72 -30.59 6.02
C ASP A 252 30.52 -29.77 4.99
N GLU A 253 30.28 -29.99 3.69
CA GLU A 253 30.97 -29.32 2.58
C GLU A 253 30.56 -27.83 2.47
N THR A 254 29.27 -27.52 2.57
CA THR A 254 28.77 -26.14 2.50
C THR A 254 29.12 -25.34 3.76
N SER A 255 29.18 -26.02 4.90
CA SER A 255 29.59 -25.42 6.18
C SER A 255 31.08 -25.10 6.20
N GLU A 256 31.94 -25.94 5.61
CA GLU A 256 33.37 -25.68 5.50
C GLU A 256 33.65 -24.42 4.66
N GLY A 257 32.99 -24.26 3.51
CA GLY A 257 33.12 -23.07 2.67
C GLY A 257 32.67 -21.76 3.33
N ILE A 258 31.64 -21.81 4.18
CA ILE A 258 31.23 -20.64 4.98
C ILE A 258 32.19 -20.41 6.16
N ASN A 259 32.67 -21.46 6.82
CA ASN A 259 33.61 -21.33 7.92
C ASN A 259 34.94 -20.68 7.49
N GLU A 260 35.42 -20.94 6.27
CA GLU A 260 36.58 -20.24 5.70
C GLU A 260 36.32 -18.73 5.51
N LEU A 261 35.13 -18.35 5.02
CA LEU A 261 34.72 -16.95 4.90
C LEU A 261 34.62 -16.26 6.28
N LEU A 262 34.05 -16.97 7.25
CA LEU A 262 33.85 -16.51 8.62
C LEU A 262 35.15 -16.40 9.43
N ALA A 263 36.16 -17.23 9.15
CA ALA A 263 37.47 -17.19 9.81
C ALA A 263 38.18 -15.83 9.63
N SER A 264 37.77 -15.05 8.63
CA SER A 264 38.31 -13.72 8.34
C SER A 264 37.62 -12.58 9.11
N LEU A 265 36.47 -12.80 9.75
CA LEU A 265 35.71 -11.77 10.48
C LEU A 265 36.28 -11.53 11.90
N LEU A 266 36.23 -10.29 12.40
CA LEU A 266 36.85 -9.86 13.65
C LEU A 266 35.88 -9.09 14.55
N GLY A 267 35.31 -9.80 15.53
CA GLY A 267 34.71 -9.23 16.72
C GLY A 267 33.32 -8.59 16.56
N PRO A 268 32.64 -8.34 17.68
CA PRO A 268 31.29 -7.81 17.69
C PRO A 268 31.27 -6.29 17.44
N ARG A 269 30.20 -5.82 16.80
CA ARG A 269 29.90 -4.39 16.63
C ARG A 269 28.44 -4.16 16.97
N THR A 270 28.14 -3.05 17.63
CA THR A 270 26.75 -2.61 17.85
C THR A 270 26.48 -1.41 16.97
N ILE A 271 25.42 -1.48 16.18
CA ILE A 271 24.87 -0.34 15.43
C ILE A 271 23.56 0.09 16.09
N TYR A 272 23.10 1.32 15.83
CA TYR A 272 21.92 1.88 16.49
C TYR A 272 20.91 2.35 15.46
N THR A 273 19.67 1.90 15.60
CA THR A 273 18.53 2.33 14.79
C THR A 273 17.53 3.01 15.71
N HIS A 274 17.28 4.31 15.54
CA HIS A 274 16.36 5.08 16.39
C HIS A 274 16.56 4.90 17.91
N GLY A 275 17.81 4.70 18.36
CA GLY A 275 18.15 4.48 19.78
C GLY A 275 18.13 3.03 20.24
N ARG A 276 17.65 2.08 19.41
CA ARG A 276 17.70 0.63 19.67
C ARG A 276 19.05 0.04 19.23
N PRO A 277 19.75 -0.72 20.10
CA PRO A 277 20.99 -1.41 19.71
C PRO A 277 20.71 -2.65 18.87
N ILE A 278 21.39 -2.79 17.73
CA ILE A 278 21.47 -4.01 16.93
C ILE A 278 22.87 -4.58 17.13
N HIS A 279 22.93 -5.75 17.77
CA HIS A 279 24.18 -6.44 18.04
C HIS A 279 24.57 -7.32 16.86
N VAL A 280 25.74 -7.05 16.28
CA VAL A 280 26.36 -7.85 15.21
C VAL A 280 27.47 -8.67 15.85
N ALA A 281 27.26 -9.97 16.01
CA ALA A 281 28.16 -10.83 16.78
C ALA A 281 29.54 -11.00 16.11
N ALA A 282 29.58 -11.02 14.78
CA ALA A 282 30.82 -11.13 14.02
C ALA A 282 30.79 -10.22 12.79
N CYS A 283 31.72 -9.29 12.71
CA CYS A 283 31.88 -8.41 11.56
C CYS A 283 33.36 -8.09 11.32
N ARG A 284 33.71 -7.54 10.15
CA ARG A 284 35.02 -6.94 9.91
C ARG A 284 34.91 -5.89 8.82
N GLY A 285 35.15 -4.63 9.18
CA GLY A 285 34.98 -3.50 8.26
C GLY A 285 33.55 -3.48 7.72
N ASP A 286 33.43 -3.71 6.41
CA ASP A 286 32.20 -3.63 5.63
C ASP A 286 31.43 -4.96 5.54
N VAL A 287 31.90 -6.01 6.24
CA VAL A 287 31.30 -7.36 6.21
C VAL A 287 30.68 -7.71 7.55
N ALA A 288 29.44 -8.19 7.56
CA ALA A 288 28.74 -8.69 8.76
C ALA A 288 28.18 -10.10 8.59
N LYS A 289 28.16 -10.87 9.68
CA LYS A 289 27.46 -12.16 9.78
C LYS A 289 26.23 -12.01 10.69
N PHE A 290 25.13 -12.61 10.25
CA PHE A 290 23.94 -12.86 11.06
C PHE A 290 23.45 -14.30 10.89
N THR A 291 22.70 -14.81 11.87
CA THR A 291 21.84 -15.99 11.65
C THR A 291 20.46 -15.55 11.15
N PHE A 292 19.71 -16.47 10.54
CA PHE A 292 18.32 -16.23 10.16
C PHE A 292 17.46 -15.79 11.35
N GLU A 293 17.64 -16.43 12.51
CA GLU A 293 16.93 -16.10 13.74
C GLU A 293 17.15 -14.64 14.16
N GLU A 294 18.38 -14.15 14.08
CA GLU A 294 18.73 -12.77 14.45
C GLU A 294 18.04 -11.72 13.58
N LEU A 295 17.83 -12.02 12.30
CA LEU A 295 17.25 -11.10 11.32
C LEU A 295 15.74 -11.26 11.15
N CYS A 296 15.20 -12.47 11.29
CA CYS A 296 13.84 -12.79 10.89
C CYS A 296 12.96 -13.31 12.03
N SER A 297 13.52 -13.94 13.07
CA SER A 297 12.74 -14.41 14.24
C SER A 297 12.66 -13.39 15.36
N ARG A 298 13.51 -12.36 15.35
CA ARG A 298 13.42 -11.21 16.27
C ARG A 298 12.51 -10.12 15.68
N PRO A 299 11.91 -9.25 16.52
CA PRO A 299 11.06 -8.16 16.04
C PRO A 299 11.91 -7.07 15.37
N MET A 300 12.27 -7.31 14.11
CA MET A 300 13.03 -6.40 13.25
C MET A 300 12.05 -5.63 12.35
N SER A 301 12.35 -4.36 12.11
CA SER A 301 11.60 -3.46 11.22
C SER A 301 12.37 -3.16 9.93
N ALA A 302 11.69 -2.59 8.94
CA ALA A 302 12.35 -2.13 7.71
C ALA A 302 13.47 -1.10 8.00
N ALA A 303 13.29 -0.23 9.00
CA ALA A 303 14.31 0.72 9.43
C ALA A 303 15.58 0.02 9.96
N ASP A 304 15.43 -1.13 10.62
CA ASP A 304 16.56 -1.91 11.11
C ASP A 304 17.36 -2.50 9.95
N TYR A 305 16.69 -3.02 8.92
CA TYR A 305 17.37 -3.52 7.71
C TYR A 305 18.06 -2.41 6.92
N LEU A 306 17.49 -1.20 6.85
CA LEU A 306 18.12 -0.05 6.23
C LEU A 306 19.41 0.34 6.97
N CYS A 307 19.36 0.40 8.30
CA CYS A 307 20.53 0.68 9.13
C CYS A 307 21.64 -0.39 8.95
N ILE A 308 21.25 -1.67 8.86
CA ILE A 308 22.18 -2.76 8.58
C ILE A 308 22.80 -2.61 7.18
N ALA A 309 21.99 -2.29 6.16
CA ALA A 309 22.43 -2.11 4.79
C ALA A 309 23.42 -0.93 4.66
N ASP A 310 23.14 0.19 5.34
CA ASP A 310 24.03 1.36 5.38
C ASP A 310 25.37 1.04 6.07
N ALA A 311 25.36 0.15 7.06
CA ALA A 311 26.55 -0.19 7.83
C ALA A 311 27.42 -1.27 7.17
N PHE A 312 26.83 -2.20 6.41
CA PHE A 312 27.51 -3.39 5.88
C PHE A 312 27.16 -3.68 4.42
N PRO A 313 27.98 -3.22 3.47
CA PRO A 313 27.88 -3.56 2.04
C PRO A 313 27.95 -5.06 1.70
N VAL A 314 28.45 -5.89 2.62
CA VAL A 314 28.50 -7.36 2.46
C VAL A 314 27.91 -8.03 3.70
N ILE A 315 26.94 -8.91 3.48
CA ILE A 315 26.22 -9.60 4.56
C ILE A 315 26.23 -11.10 4.31
N ILE A 316 26.52 -11.86 5.37
CA ILE A 316 26.46 -13.33 5.40
C ILE A 316 25.30 -13.73 6.31
N ILE A 317 24.37 -14.53 5.81
CA ILE A 317 23.26 -15.08 6.57
C ILE A 317 23.41 -16.60 6.65
N THR A 318 23.47 -17.14 7.87
CA THR A 318 23.52 -18.58 8.11
C THR A 318 22.21 -19.12 8.66
N ASP A 319 22.06 -20.44 8.61
CA ASP A 319 20.97 -21.17 9.27
C ASP A 319 19.57 -20.79 8.76
N VAL A 320 19.42 -20.50 7.46
CA VAL A 320 18.11 -20.21 6.86
C VAL A 320 17.31 -21.53 6.76
N PRO A 321 16.21 -21.68 7.51
CA PRO A 321 15.44 -22.92 7.53
C PRO A 321 14.60 -23.04 6.26
N LYS A 322 14.06 -24.23 6.02
CA LYS A 322 12.95 -24.39 5.08
C LYS A 322 11.71 -23.65 5.60
N LEU A 323 11.21 -22.69 4.84
CA LEU A 323 10.08 -21.84 5.23
C LEU A 323 8.75 -22.53 4.90
N THR A 324 7.96 -22.76 5.94
CA THR A 324 6.64 -23.40 5.93
C THR A 324 5.60 -22.44 6.52
N ILE A 325 4.32 -22.85 6.57
CA ILE A 325 3.22 -22.07 7.16
C ILE A 325 3.54 -21.58 8.57
N SER A 326 4.18 -22.42 9.38
CA SER A 326 4.54 -22.10 10.76
C SER A 326 5.57 -20.98 10.88
N HIS A 327 6.20 -20.56 9.78
CA HIS A 327 7.22 -19.51 9.72
C HIS A 327 6.71 -18.27 8.95
N ARG A 328 5.41 -17.98 8.99
CA ARG A 328 4.78 -16.91 8.20
C ARG A 328 5.41 -15.54 8.46
N ASP A 329 5.62 -15.20 9.73
CA ASP A 329 6.15 -13.89 10.13
C ASP A 329 7.62 -13.76 9.76
N GLU A 330 8.39 -14.83 9.97
CA GLU A 330 9.80 -14.92 9.58
C GLU A 330 9.95 -14.80 8.06
N ALA A 331 9.08 -15.45 7.29
CA ALA A 331 9.06 -15.37 5.84
C ALA A 331 8.79 -13.93 5.36
N ARG A 332 7.83 -13.22 5.97
CA ARG A 332 7.52 -11.82 5.64
C ARG A 332 8.70 -10.89 5.96
N ARG A 333 9.34 -11.08 7.11
CA ARG A 333 10.54 -10.32 7.50
C ARG A 333 11.72 -10.61 6.57
N PHE A 334 11.90 -11.87 6.18
CA PHE A 334 12.91 -12.29 5.23
C PHE A 334 12.72 -11.63 3.85
N ILE A 335 11.49 -11.57 3.34
CA ILE A 335 11.16 -10.86 2.09
C ILE A 335 11.50 -9.37 2.20
N THR A 336 11.03 -8.71 3.27
CA THR A 336 11.28 -7.29 3.53
C THR A 336 12.78 -6.96 3.58
N MET A 337 13.56 -7.81 4.24
CA MET A 337 15.02 -7.69 4.33
C MET A 337 15.70 -7.80 2.95
N ILE A 338 15.31 -8.81 2.15
CA ILE A 338 15.87 -9.02 0.82
C ILE A 338 15.59 -7.82 -0.10
N ASP A 339 14.39 -7.24 -0.02
CA ASP A 339 14.02 -6.05 -0.79
C ASP A 339 14.92 -4.85 -0.42
N VAL A 340 15.08 -4.58 0.87
CA VAL A 340 15.94 -3.50 1.37
C VAL A 340 17.40 -3.70 0.94
N PHE A 341 17.93 -4.92 1.09
CA PHE A 341 19.32 -5.24 0.77
C PHE A 341 19.60 -5.10 -0.72
N TYR A 342 18.67 -5.46 -1.57
CA TYR A 342 18.85 -5.28 -3.00
C TYR A 342 18.80 -3.81 -3.41
N ASP A 343 17.87 -3.01 -2.87
CA ASP A 343 17.79 -1.58 -3.16
C ASP A 343 19.10 -0.86 -2.79
N HIS A 344 19.74 -1.33 -1.71
CA HIS A 344 21.04 -0.84 -1.24
C HIS A 344 22.24 -1.53 -1.90
N LYS A 345 22.00 -2.44 -2.87
CA LYS A 345 23.02 -3.17 -3.64
C LYS A 345 23.99 -3.96 -2.75
N ILE A 346 23.48 -4.50 -1.65
CA ILE A 346 24.23 -5.33 -0.71
C ILE A 346 24.65 -6.64 -1.37
N LYS A 347 25.88 -7.07 -1.08
CA LYS A 347 26.36 -8.41 -1.46
C LYS A 347 25.91 -9.40 -0.39
N LEU A 348 25.05 -10.35 -0.76
CA LEU A 348 24.50 -11.33 0.17
C LEU A 348 25.13 -12.70 -0.08
N ILE A 349 25.59 -13.34 0.99
CA ILE A 349 25.98 -14.75 1.03
C ILE A 349 24.98 -15.47 1.93
N LEU A 350 24.41 -16.57 1.46
CA LEU A 350 23.33 -17.25 2.18
C LEU A 350 23.58 -18.75 2.33
N GLN A 351 23.37 -19.26 3.54
CA GLN A 351 23.34 -20.68 3.85
C GLN A 351 21.91 -21.11 4.17
N SER A 352 21.38 -22.13 3.48
CA SER A 352 20.03 -22.61 3.71
C SER A 352 19.93 -24.13 3.80
N GLU A 353 18.95 -24.58 4.59
CA GLU A 353 18.65 -26.00 4.81
C GLU A 353 18.36 -26.74 3.50
N VAL A 354 17.68 -26.06 2.58
CA VAL A 354 17.27 -26.60 1.28
C VAL A 354 17.73 -25.69 0.12
N PRO A 355 17.86 -26.22 -1.10
CA PRO A 355 18.04 -25.41 -2.30
C PRO A 355 17.01 -24.29 -2.41
N ILE A 356 17.39 -23.19 -3.04
CA ILE A 356 16.57 -21.97 -3.12
C ILE A 356 15.16 -22.23 -3.70
N ASP A 357 15.06 -23.14 -4.66
CA ASP A 357 13.82 -23.54 -5.33
C ASP A 357 12.87 -24.35 -4.43
N GLU A 358 13.37 -24.86 -3.31
CA GLU A 358 12.62 -25.60 -2.32
C GLU A 358 12.45 -24.82 -1.00
N LEU A 359 12.94 -23.58 -0.94
CA LEU A 359 12.98 -22.77 0.29
C LEU A 359 11.58 -22.49 0.85
N PHE A 360 10.54 -22.45 0.01
CA PHE A 360 9.15 -22.27 0.39
C PHE A 360 8.31 -23.50 0.00
N GLN A 361 7.58 -24.10 0.95
CA GLN A 361 6.70 -25.26 0.71
C GLN A 361 5.24 -24.97 1.09
N LEU A 362 4.31 -25.31 0.18
CA LEU A 362 2.86 -25.20 0.36
C LEU A 362 2.29 -26.60 0.71
N GLU A 363 1.73 -26.80 1.90
CA GLU A 363 1.04 -28.05 2.26
C GLU A 363 -0.42 -28.03 1.77
N LYS A 364 -0.87 -29.14 1.18
CA LYS A 364 -2.12 -29.23 0.40
C LYS A 364 -3.40 -29.55 1.22
N GLN A 365 -3.39 -29.52 2.55
CA GLN A 365 -4.47 -30.18 3.33
C GLN A 365 -5.34 -29.35 4.26
N ASP A 366 -5.21 -28.02 4.33
CA ASP A 366 -6.16 -27.19 5.11
C ASP A 366 -6.76 -26.07 4.25
N VAL A 367 -8.09 -26.10 4.08
CA VAL A 367 -8.83 -25.18 3.18
C VAL A 367 -8.82 -23.74 3.73
N SER A 368 -8.75 -23.53 5.04
CA SER A 368 -8.60 -22.18 5.65
C SER A 368 -7.15 -21.68 5.67
N ALA A 369 -6.17 -22.59 5.77
CA ALA A 369 -4.76 -22.26 5.60
C ALA A 369 -4.43 -21.96 4.13
N ALA A 370 -5.14 -22.60 3.19
CA ALA A 370 -5.01 -22.35 1.76
C ALA A 370 -5.44 -20.94 1.36
N GLU A 371 -6.39 -20.32 2.07
CA GLU A 371 -6.85 -18.95 1.80
C GLU A 371 -5.90 -17.89 2.38
N SER A 372 -5.40 -18.12 3.61
CA SER A 372 -4.31 -17.32 4.19
C SER A 372 -3.01 -17.44 3.39
N MET A 373 -2.75 -18.63 2.86
CA MET A 373 -1.63 -18.91 1.96
C MET A 373 -1.91 -18.46 0.54
N ARG A 374 -3.15 -18.24 0.11
CA ARG A 374 -3.48 -17.58 -1.17
C ARG A 374 -3.20 -16.09 -1.08
N VAL A 375 -3.43 -15.47 0.07
CA VAL A 375 -2.98 -14.09 0.37
C VAL A 375 -1.45 -14.04 0.48
N LEU A 376 -0.82 -14.99 1.18
CA LEU A 376 0.65 -15.06 1.25
C LEU A 376 1.27 -15.44 -0.10
N ALA A 377 0.61 -16.25 -0.93
CA ALA A 377 1.04 -16.67 -2.26
C ALA A 377 0.76 -15.61 -3.31
N ASP A 378 -0.26 -14.76 -3.12
CA ASP A 378 -0.47 -13.53 -3.88
C ASP A 378 0.54 -12.46 -3.44
N GLU A 379 0.90 -12.38 -2.14
CA GLU A 379 2.04 -11.61 -1.60
C GLU A 379 3.40 -12.18 -2.07
N LEU A 380 3.53 -13.49 -2.24
CA LEU A 380 4.72 -14.17 -2.79
C LEU A 380 4.74 -14.13 -4.33
N ALA A 381 3.59 -14.01 -4.99
CA ALA A 381 3.47 -13.72 -6.42
C ALA A 381 3.71 -12.22 -6.68
N LEU A 382 3.42 -11.36 -5.70
CA LEU A 382 3.93 -9.99 -5.57
C LEU A 382 5.46 -9.99 -5.32
N SER A 383 6.00 -11.03 -4.66
CA SER A 383 7.45 -11.26 -4.50
C SER A 383 8.02 -12.42 -5.34
N ASN A 384 7.63 -12.53 -6.62
CA ASN A 384 8.45 -13.24 -7.63
C ASN A 384 9.87 -12.62 -7.76
N HIS A 385 10.11 -11.53 -7.02
CA HIS A 385 11.38 -10.89 -6.73
C HIS A 385 12.23 -11.68 -5.73
N ALA A 386 11.77 -12.09 -4.53
CA ALA A 386 12.66 -12.61 -3.48
C ALA A 386 13.50 -13.86 -3.88
N LEU A 387 12.89 -14.86 -4.54
CA LEU A 387 13.60 -16.08 -5.02
C LEU A 387 14.49 -15.82 -6.23
N VAL A 388 14.09 -14.91 -7.12
CA VAL A 388 14.95 -14.44 -8.22
C VAL A 388 16.09 -13.57 -7.67
N TRP A 389 15.86 -12.81 -6.60
CA TRP A 389 16.75 -11.80 -6.03
C TRP A 389 17.80 -12.40 -5.07
N LEU A 390 17.47 -13.47 -4.36
CA LEU A 390 18.47 -14.29 -3.65
C LEU A 390 19.50 -14.87 -4.62
N GLY A 391 19.07 -15.31 -5.81
CA GLY A 391 19.98 -15.72 -6.88
C GLY A 391 20.91 -14.59 -7.35
N TYR A 392 20.52 -13.33 -7.16
CA TYR A 392 21.18 -12.13 -7.67
C TYR A 392 22.23 -11.52 -6.76
N CYS A 393 21.90 -11.38 -5.48
CA CYS A 393 22.86 -10.93 -4.48
C CYS A 393 24.07 -11.88 -4.42
N CYS A 394 23.88 -13.11 -4.89
CA CYS A 394 24.84 -14.19 -5.04
C CYS A 394 25.64 -14.24 -6.37
N LEU A 395 25.57 -13.25 -7.29
CA LEU A 395 26.12 -13.38 -8.67
C LEU A 395 27.20 -12.35 -9.08
N ILE A 396 27.76 -11.57 -8.14
CA ILE A 396 28.78 -10.57 -8.46
C ILE A 396 30.20 -11.20 -8.44
N PHE A 397 30.69 -11.56 -9.63
CA PHE A 397 32.03 -12.09 -10.03
C PHE A 397 32.26 -13.61 -9.98
N THR A 398 32.44 -14.22 -11.16
CA THR A 398 33.67 -14.92 -11.63
C THR A 398 33.38 -15.71 -12.92
N GLY A 399 34.41 -15.91 -13.76
CA GLY A 399 34.27 -16.40 -15.15
C GLY A 399 34.45 -17.92 -15.33
N ALA A 400 33.84 -18.40 -16.45
CA ALA A 400 34.07 -19.63 -17.23
C ALA A 400 33.12 -20.87 -17.05
N CYS A 401 32.39 -21.15 -18.16
CA CYS A 401 32.04 -22.43 -18.85
C CYS A 401 31.34 -23.65 -18.18
N PRO A 402 30.65 -24.53 -18.96
CA PRO A 402 29.22 -24.87 -18.70
C PRO A 402 28.86 -26.37 -18.52
N GLY A 403 27.61 -26.64 -18.09
CA GLY A 403 26.94 -27.96 -18.20
C GLY A 403 25.72 -28.16 -17.27
N GLY A 404 24.61 -28.72 -17.77
CA GLY A 404 23.52 -29.35 -16.97
C GLY A 404 22.16 -28.61 -16.91
N PRO A 405 21.00 -29.28 -17.12
CA PRO A 405 19.75 -28.68 -17.65
C PRO A 405 18.78 -28.18 -16.57
N SER A 406 18.11 -27.07 -16.89
CA SER A 406 17.25 -26.29 -15.99
C SER A 406 15.77 -26.35 -16.39
N ILE A 407 14.92 -26.50 -15.37
CA ILE A 407 13.72 -25.67 -15.11
C ILE A 407 12.73 -25.58 -16.29
N TYR A 408 11.98 -26.68 -16.51
CA TYR A 408 10.80 -26.71 -17.37
C TYR A 408 9.49 -27.05 -16.63
N SER A 409 9.50 -27.29 -15.31
CA SER A 409 8.33 -27.86 -14.60
C SER A 409 7.55 -26.93 -13.68
N ILE A 410 7.89 -25.64 -13.56
CA ILE A 410 7.22 -24.75 -12.58
C ILE A 410 6.08 -23.92 -13.21
N THR A 411 6.10 -23.68 -14.52
CA THR A 411 5.07 -22.85 -15.19
C THR A 411 3.77 -23.62 -15.49
N LEU A 412 3.81 -24.95 -15.62
CA LEU A 412 2.66 -25.74 -16.10
C LEU A 412 1.62 -26.09 -15.01
N CYS A 413 1.93 -25.88 -13.73
CA CYS A 413 1.02 -26.30 -12.64
C CYS A 413 -0.06 -25.25 -12.31
N CYS A 414 0.14 -23.98 -12.69
CA CYS A 414 -0.75 -22.88 -12.29
C CYS A 414 -1.86 -22.57 -13.30
N GLU A 415 -1.74 -22.94 -14.58
CA GLU A 415 -2.73 -22.58 -15.61
C GLU A 415 -4.00 -23.45 -15.59
N THR A 416 -3.97 -24.65 -14.98
CA THR A 416 -5.07 -25.64 -15.11
C THR A 416 -6.17 -25.52 -14.04
N MET A 417 -6.03 -24.65 -13.03
CA MET A 417 -6.93 -24.67 -11.85
C MET A 417 -8.02 -23.57 -11.82
N MET A 418 -8.11 -22.70 -12.84
CA MET A 418 -9.01 -21.54 -12.85
C MET A 418 -10.45 -21.80 -13.39
N VAL A 419 -10.89 -23.04 -13.61
CA VAL A 419 -12.13 -23.34 -14.37
C VAL A 419 -13.24 -24.05 -13.56
N LEU A 420 -13.09 -24.35 -12.27
CA LEU A 420 -14.15 -25.04 -11.52
C LEU A 420 -14.38 -24.41 -10.16
N CYS A 421 -15.42 -23.57 -10.07
CA CYS A 421 -16.35 -23.40 -8.94
C CYS A 421 -17.06 -22.04 -9.07
N ASP A 422 -18.11 -22.01 -9.87
CA ASP A 422 -19.18 -21.01 -9.81
C ASP A 422 -20.45 -21.74 -9.33
N GLU A 423 -21.35 -20.98 -8.70
CA GLU A 423 -22.66 -21.33 -8.14
C GLU A 423 -22.77 -21.52 -6.60
N SER A 424 -23.61 -20.64 -6.04
CA SER A 424 -24.35 -20.67 -4.78
C SER A 424 -23.73 -19.97 -3.55
N MET A 425 -24.14 -18.71 -3.31
CA MET A 425 -24.69 -18.23 -2.02
C MET A 425 -25.36 -16.86 -2.22
N THR A 426 -26.69 -16.84 -2.15
CA THR A 426 -27.55 -15.65 -2.08
C THR A 426 -27.45 -14.99 -0.70
N SER A 427 -27.26 -13.67 -0.67
CA SER A 427 -27.24 -12.81 0.53
C SER A 427 -28.60 -12.73 1.23
N VAL A 428 -28.60 -12.82 2.56
CA VAL A 428 -29.78 -12.58 3.41
C VAL A 428 -29.84 -11.08 3.75
N ASN A 429 -30.71 -10.33 3.09
CA ASN A 429 -31.08 -8.96 3.47
C ASN A 429 -32.18 -9.02 4.54
N ALA A 430 -31.86 -8.72 5.79
CA ALA A 430 -32.87 -8.50 6.83
C ALA A 430 -33.35 -7.03 6.80
N SER A 431 -34.11 -6.68 5.76
CA SER A 431 -34.90 -5.46 5.76
C SER A 431 -36.24 -5.77 6.44
N ILE A 432 -36.41 -5.38 7.71
CA ILE A 432 -37.72 -5.48 8.38
C ILE A 432 -38.62 -4.39 7.80
N LYS A 433 -39.68 -4.85 7.13
CA LYS A 433 -40.72 -4.01 6.53
C LYS A 433 -41.57 -3.33 7.60
N ASP A 434 -41.81 -2.05 7.35
CA ASP A 434 -42.82 -1.16 7.91
C ASP A 434 -44.05 -1.82 8.55
N ALA A 435 -44.33 -1.41 9.79
CA ALA A 435 -45.65 -1.50 10.40
C ALA A 435 -46.20 -0.08 10.65
N GLY A 436 -46.95 0.48 9.71
CA GLY A 436 -47.94 1.56 9.91
C GLY A 436 -47.43 2.90 10.48
N HIS A 437 -47.39 3.93 9.62
CA HIS A 437 -46.95 5.30 9.91
C HIS A 437 -47.92 6.17 10.76
N GLY A 438 -48.72 5.60 11.66
CA GLY A 438 -49.71 6.35 12.45
C GLY A 438 -49.33 6.49 13.93
N GLY A 439 -48.78 7.64 14.35
CA GLY A 439 -48.68 8.04 15.76
C GLY A 439 -47.40 7.67 16.52
N ARG A 440 -46.26 7.54 15.83
CA ARG A 440 -44.93 7.28 16.43
C ARG A 440 -44.21 8.60 16.76
N GLU A 441 -43.38 8.59 17.79
CA GLU A 441 -42.63 9.79 18.20
C GLU A 441 -41.41 10.11 17.33
N TRP A 442 -40.96 9.14 16.54
CA TRP A 442 -39.84 9.28 15.62
C TRP A 442 -39.96 8.28 14.45
N CYS A 443 -39.26 8.59 13.36
CA CYS A 443 -39.07 7.68 12.22
C CYS A 443 -37.60 7.64 11.85
N ALA A 444 -37.15 6.48 11.38
CA ALA A 444 -35.79 6.25 10.92
C ALA A 444 -35.80 5.53 9.57
N SER A 445 -34.84 5.87 8.72
CA SER A 445 -34.55 5.13 7.49
C SER A 445 -33.07 5.20 7.16
N GLY A 446 -32.56 4.12 6.57
CA GLY A 446 -31.16 3.98 6.16
C GLY A 446 -31.02 4.15 4.65
N GLY A 447 -30.05 4.95 4.23
CA GLY A 447 -29.58 5.01 2.86
C GLY A 447 -28.23 4.32 2.77
N GLU A 448 -28.11 3.36 1.86
CA GLU A 448 -26.86 2.68 1.57
C GLU A 448 -26.64 2.63 0.08
N VAL A 449 -25.43 2.97 -0.35
CA VAL A 449 -25.02 2.77 -1.74
C VAL A 449 -23.63 2.19 -1.75
N ASN A 450 -23.50 1.10 -2.48
CA ASN A 450 -22.19 0.67 -2.94
C ASN A 450 -21.73 1.64 -4.02
N THR A 451 -20.67 2.39 -3.74
CA THR A 451 -19.96 3.07 -4.82
C THR A 451 -19.41 1.99 -5.77
N PRO A 452 -19.23 2.26 -7.07
CA PRO A 452 -18.59 1.29 -7.97
C PRO A 452 -17.24 0.77 -7.45
N ALA A 453 -16.59 1.51 -6.54
CA ALA A 453 -15.39 1.13 -5.79
C ALA A 453 -15.61 0.06 -4.71
N SER A 454 -16.80 -0.06 -4.11
CA SER A 454 -17.12 -0.94 -2.96
C SER A 454 -17.90 -2.23 -3.31
N VAL A 455 -18.29 -2.43 -4.58
CA VAL A 455 -19.19 -3.51 -5.03
C VAL A 455 -18.66 -4.94 -4.77
N GLU A 456 -17.35 -5.14 -4.60
CA GLU A 456 -16.76 -6.46 -4.29
C GLU A 456 -16.55 -6.73 -2.79
N PHE A 457 -16.70 -5.73 -1.90
CA PHE A 457 -16.38 -5.85 -0.47
C PHE A 457 -17.25 -4.95 0.40
N PHE A 458 -18.57 -5.11 0.36
CA PHE A 458 -19.43 -4.43 1.32
C PHE A 458 -19.15 -4.97 2.72
N ALA A 459 -18.54 -4.13 3.57
CA ALA A 459 -18.16 -4.46 4.93
C ALA A 459 -18.97 -3.70 5.97
N ASP A 460 -19.75 -2.69 5.57
CA ASP A 460 -20.63 -1.96 6.48
C ASP A 460 -21.83 -2.82 6.90
N ALA A 461 -22.35 -2.53 8.08
CA ALA A 461 -23.63 -3.00 8.55
C ALA A 461 -24.33 -1.88 9.30
N HIS A 462 -25.65 -1.76 9.15
CA HIS A 462 -26.44 -0.87 9.99
C HIS A 462 -27.68 -1.61 10.48
N CYS A 463 -28.20 -1.18 11.62
CA CYS A 463 -29.48 -1.67 12.12
C CYS A 463 -30.22 -0.60 12.90
N PHE A 464 -31.54 -0.68 12.87
CA PHE A 464 -32.39 0.14 13.71
C PHE A 464 -33.61 -0.67 14.16
N PHE A 465 -34.05 -0.43 15.39
CA PHE A 465 -35.19 -1.11 15.98
C PHE A 465 -36.15 -0.10 16.59
N TYR A 466 -37.41 -0.21 16.20
CA TYR A 466 -38.53 0.44 16.88
C TYR A 466 -38.94 -0.40 18.09
N ASP A 467 -39.49 0.27 19.11
CA ASP A 467 -39.95 -0.34 20.36
C ASP A 467 -38.90 -1.29 20.97
N PHE A 468 -37.65 -0.83 20.98
CA PHE A 468 -36.48 -1.64 21.31
C PHE A 468 -36.57 -2.18 22.75
N GLY A 469 -36.45 -3.50 22.89
CA GLY A 469 -36.64 -4.18 24.17
C GLY A 469 -38.10 -4.28 24.63
N GLU A 470 -39.04 -4.24 23.68
CA GLU A 470 -40.49 -4.24 23.93
C GLU A 470 -40.99 -3.00 24.70
N VAL A 471 -40.19 -1.93 24.72
CA VAL A 471 -40.53 -0.66 25.34
C VAL A 471 -41.03 0.29 24.26
N LYS A 472 -42.30 0.70 24.38
CA LYS A 472 -42.94 1.60 23.42
C LYS A 472 -42.12 2.88 23.19
N ASP A 473 -41.93 3.23 21.92
CA ASP A 473 -41.20 4.40 21.42
C ASP A 473 -39.70 4.43 21.80
N GLN A 474 -39.15 3.38 22.43
CA GLN A 474 -37.72 3.22 22.63
C GLN A 474 -37.05 2.85 21.30
N GLY A 475 -35.96 3.53 20.95
CA GLY A 475 -35.24 3.35 19.69
C GLY A 475 -33.81 2.90 19.89
N PHE A 476 -33.36 2.00 19.03
CA PHE A 476 -31.94 1.66 18.88
C PHE A 476 -31.50 1.91 17.44
N PHE A 477 -30.32 2.48 17.27
CA PHE A 477 -29.76 2.87 15.99
C PHE A 477 -28.27 2.55 15.97
N ALA A 478 -27.75 1.97 14.90
CA ALA A 478 -26.33 1.68 14.79
C ALA A 478 -25.83 1.70 13.34
N VAL A 479 -24.58 2.15 13.17
CA VAL A 479 -23.77 1.95 11.96
C VAL A 479 -22.43 1.35 12.39
N PHE A 480 -22.01 0.30 11.68
CA PHE A 480 -20.77 -0.43 11.86
C PHE A 480 -20.02 -0.39 10.52
N ASP A 481 -18.91 0.34 10.45
CA ASP A 481 -18.06 0.39 9.25
C ASP A 481 -16.95 -0.64 9.37
N GLY A 482 -16.90 -1.61 8.45
CA GLY A 482 -16.04 -2.78 8.56
C GLY A 482 -14.74 -2.66 7.78
N HIS A 483 -13.63 -3.13 8.35
CA HIS A 483 -12.34 -3.18 7.68
C HIS A 483 -11.62 -4.52 7.88
N GLY A 484 -10.75 -4.88 6.93
CA GLY A 484 -10.08 -6.18 6.94
C GLY A 484 -11.02 -7.37 6.69
N GLY A 485 -12.24 -7.11 6.19
CA GLY A 485 -13.30 -8.09 5.96
C GLY A 485 -14.64 -7.61 6.55
N LYS A 486 -15.73 -8.31 6.23
CA LYS A 486 -17.09 -7.92 6.67
C LYS A 486 -17.58 -8.59 7.95
N SER A 487 -16.84 -9.56 8.48
CA SER A 487 -17.33 -10.46 9.52
C SER A 487 -17.60 -9.74 10.85
N ALA A 488 -16.73 -8.81 11.26
CA ALA A 488 -16.89 -8.07 12.50
C ALA A 488 -18.14 -7.16 12.47
N ALA A 489 -18.27 -6.32 11.44
CA ALA A 489 -19.43 -5.45 11.27
C ALA A 489 -20.74 -6.23 11.11
N ALA A 490 -20.76 -7.30 10.32
CA ALA A 490 -21.93 -8.16 10.18
C ALA A 490 -22.35 -8.80 11.52
N TRP A 491 -21.37 -9.32 12.29
CA TRP A 491 -21.63 -9.88 13.60
C TRP A 491 -22.19 -8.84 14.57
N CYS A 492 -21.61 -7.63 14.59
CA CYS A 492 -22.11 -6.52 15.40
C CYS A 492 -23.53 -6.11 15.00
N GLY A 493 -23.84 -6.01 13.71
CA GLY A 493 -25.18 -5.68 13.23
C GLY A 493 -26.25 -6.65 13.74
N GLU A 494 -25.90 -7.94 13.86
CA GLU A 494 -26.80 -9.00 14.32
C GLU A 494 -26.86 -9.13 15.85
N HIS A 495 -25.72 -9.08 16.55
CA HIS A 495 -25.63 -9.48 17.96
C HIS A 495 -25.50 -8.32 18.95
N PHE A 496 -25.01 -7.15 18.52
CA PHE A 496 -24.84 -6.00 19.40
C PHE A 496 -26.16 -5.54 20.07
N PRO A 497 -27.32 -5.49 19.37
CA PRO A 497 -28.59 -5.10 19.99
C PRO A 497 -29.00 -6.06 21.11
N GLU A 498 -28.81 -7.36 20.93
CA GLU A 498 -29.15 -8.37 21.94
C GLU A 498 -28.23 -8.26 23.18
N LEU A 499 -26.92 -8.03 22.97
CA LEU A 499 -25.98 -7.77 24.05
C LEU A 499 -26.38 -6.52 24.85
N LEU A 500 -26.79 -5.45 24.16
CA LEU A 500 -27.25 -4.24 24.84
C LEU A 500 -28.51 -4.52 25.67
N LEU A 501 -29.52 -5.21 25.12
CA LEU A 501 -30.73 -5.58 25.86
C LEU A 501 -30.44 -6.42 27.10
N LYS A 502 -29.49 -7.33 26.99
CA LYS A 502 -29.04 -8.15 28.12
C LYS A 502 -28.41 -7.30 29.23
N ASN A 503 -27.65 -6.26 28.87
CA ASN A 503 -26.88 -5.44 29.81
C ASN A 503 -27.68 -4.23 30.35
N LEU A 504 -28.76 -3.82 29.69
CA LEU A 504 -29.60 -2.68 30.08
C LEU A 504 -30.26 -2.75 31.48
N PRO A 505 -30.68 -3.91 32.00
CA PRO A 505 -31.37 -3.96 33.29
C PRO A 505 -30.51 -3.49 34.47
N GLY A 506 -30.92 -2.38 35.11
CA GLY A 506 -30.39 -1.93 36.40
C GLY A 506 -29.05 -1.19 36.38
N GLY A 507 -28.46 -0.93 35.21
CA GLY A 507 -27.22 -0.18 35.04
C GLY A 507 -27.40 1.28 34.63
N ILE A 508 -26.35 2.10 34.85
CA ILE A 508 -26.25 3.46 34.32
C ILE A 508 -25.92 3.33 32.82
N VAL A 509 -26.74 3.91 31.93
CA VAL A 509 -26.66 3.60 30.49
C VAL A 509 -25.26 3.82 29.86
N PRO A 510 -24.51 4.89 30.17
CA PRO A 510 -23.12 5.02 29.72
C PRO A 510 -22.21 3.85 30.12
N GLU A 511 -22.37 3.31 31.34
CA GLU A 511 -21.61 2.16 31.82
C GLU A 511 -22.07 0.87 31.12
N VAL A 512 -23.38 0.73 30.90
CA VAL A 512 -23.97 -0.38 30.13
C VAL A 512 -23.42 -0.38 28.69
N LEU A 513 -23.29 0.79 28.06
CA LEU A 513 -22.69 0.91 26.74
C LEU A 513 -21.22 0.51 26.78
N ASP A 514 -20.40 1.03 27.71
CA ASP A 514 -19.00 0.61 27.85
C ASP A 514 -18.86 -0.91 28.04
N GLN A 515 -19.68 -1.51 28.90
CA GLN A 515 -19.71 -2.96 29.11
C GLN A 515 -20.11 -3.71 27.84
N THR A 516 -21.14 -3.24 27.12
CA THR A 516 -21.63 -3.89 25.90
C THR A 516 -20.57 -3.87 24.80
N PHE A 517 -19.88 -2.74 24.61
CA PHE A 517 -18.74 -2.65 23.69
C PHE A 517 -17.61 -3.58 24.10
N ALA A 518 -17.25 -3.62 25.39
CA ALA A 518 -16.21 -4.51 25.89
C ALA A 518 -16.55 -5.99 25.70
N GLU A 519 -17.81 -6.39 25.92
CA GLU A 519 -18.30 -7.75 25.66
C GLU A 519 -18.24 -8.07 24.17
N ALA A 520 -18.79 -7.21 23.31
CA ALA A 520 -18.76 -7.38 21.85
C ALA A 520 -17.32 -7.54 21.33
N ASP A 521 -16.42 -6.68 21.79
CA ASP A 521 -15.01 -6.72 21.45
C ASP A 521 -14.35 -8.02 21.92
N SER A 522 -14.59 -8.43 23.16
CA SER A 522 -14.07 -9.70 23.69
C SER A 522 -14.56 -10.90 22.89
N PHE A 523 -15.82 -10.91 22.44
CA PHE A 523 -16.36 -11.99 21.60
C PHE A 523 -15.66 -12.04 20.24
N LEU A 524 -15.53 -10.88 19.57
CA LEU A 524 -14.87 -10.80 18.27
C LEU A 524 -13.41 -11.25 18.34
N ASN A 525 -12.69 -10.86 19.38
CA ASN A 525 -11.27 -11.25 19.56
C ASN A 525 -11.08 -12.72 19.95
N ALA A 526 -12.08 -13.34 20.59
CA ALA A 526 -12.05 -14.76 20.94
C ALA A 526 -12.57 -15.67 19.81
N ALA A 527 -13.29 -15.12 18.83
CA ALA A 527 -13.90 -15.89 17.75
C ALA A 527 -12.84 -16.36 16.74
N HIS A 528 -12.61 -17.67 16.68
CA HIS A 528 -11.76 -18.27 15.65
C HIS A 528 -12.29 -17.95 14.24
N GLY A 529 -11.48 -17.27 13.43
CA GLY A 529 -11.80 -16.96 12.03
C GLY A 529 -12.34 -15.55 11.77
N ILE A 530 -12.56 -14.72 12.80
CA ILE A 530 -12.86 -13.30 12.63
C ILE A 530 -11.56 -12.51 12.82
N PHE A 531 -10.93 -12.14 11.70
CA PHE A 531 -9.72 -11.30 11.68
C PHE A 531 -9.99 -9.85 11.24
N SER A 532 -11.26 -9.52 10.99
CA SER A 532 -11.71 -8.16 10.64
C SER A 532 -11.96 -7.35 11.90
N GLY A 533 -11.95 -6.03 11.74
CA GLY A 533 -12.43 -5.08 12.74
C GLY A 533 -13.59 -4.26 12.19
N CYS A 534 -14.24 -3.50 13.07
CA CYS A 534 -15.19 -2.48 12.65
C CYS A 534 -15.22 -1.28 13.59
N THR A 535 -15.55 -0.12 13.03
CA THR A 535 -16.03 1.02 13.81
C THR A 535 -17.45 0.70 14.30
N ALA A 536 -17.90 1.43 15.32
CA ALA A 536 -19.25 1.32 15.82
C ALA A 536 -19.72 2.67 16.35
N ILE A 537 -20.75 3.22 15.72
CA ILE A 537 -21.55 4.32 16.27
C ILE A 537 -22.94 3.79 16.60
N VAL A 538 -23.31 3.82 17.88
CA VAL A 538 -24.62 3.36 18.36
C VAL A 538 -25.34 4.47 19.10
N ALA A 539 -26.67 4.50 19.01
CA ALA A 539 -27.52 5.42 19.73
C ALA A 539 -28.75 4.71 20.31
N LEU A 540 -29.01 4.94 21.61
CA LEU A 540 -30.17 4.47 22.33
C LEU A 540 -31.05 5.66 22.71
N TYR A 541 -32.26 5.70 22.14
CA TYR A 541 -33.29 6.69 22.43
C TYR A 541 -34.30 6.06 23.40
N ARG A 542 -34.50 6.64 24.58
CA ARG A 542 -35.41 6.08 25.58
C ARG A 542 -36.09 7.13 26.46
N HIS A 543 -37.18 6.73 27.09
CA HIS A 543 -37.85 7.49 28.12
C HIS A 543 -37.33 7.13 29.51
N GLU A 544 -37.15 8.15 30.34
CA GLU A 544 -36.71 8.01 31.72
C GLU A 544 -37.48 8.99 32.61
N GLN A 545 -37.60 8.62 33.89
CA GLN A 545 -38.11 9.50 34.93
C GLN A 545 -36.93 10.06 35.71
N ARG A 546 -36.76 11.38 35.67
CA ARG A 546 -35.70 12.08 36.41
C ARG A 546 -36.30 13.22 37.22
N ASP A 547 -36.02 13.23 38.51
CA ASP A 547 -36.56 14.22 39.46
C ASP A 547 -38.10 14.38 39.37
N GLY A 548 -38.81 13.29 39.06
CA GLY A 548 -40.27 13.26 38.89
C GLY A 548 -40.79 13.85 37.58
N GLN A 549 -39.92 14.08 36.59
CA GLN A 549 -40.27 14.51 35.24
C GLN A 549 -39.95 13.41 34.23
N ASP A 550 -40.86 13.19 33.29
CA ASP A 550 -40.60 12.40 32.09
C ASP A 550 -39.61 13.15 31.20
N VAL A 551 -38.46 12.54 30.97
CA VAL A 551 -37.45 13.03 30.04
C VAL A 551 -37.21 11.99 28.96
N THR A 552 -36.90 12.48 27.76
CA THR A 552 -36.42 11.64 26.67
C THR A 552 -34.93 11.84 26.56
N VAL A 553 -34.18 10.74 26.55
CA VAL A 553 -32.72 10.77 26.58
C VAL A 553 -32.18 9.96 25.40
N LEU A 554 -31.20 10.54 24.72
CA LEU A 554 -30.40 9.90 23.69
C LEU A 554 -29.00 9.64 24.25
N TYR A 555 -28.64 8.37 24.34
CA TYR A 555 -27.30 7.93 24.68
C TYR A 555 -26.56 7.53 23.41
N THR A 556 -25.31 7.95 23.26
CA THR A 556 -24.46 7.51 22.14
C THR A 556 -23.24 6.77 22.67
N GLY A 557 -22.75 5.81 21.90
CA GLY A 557 -21.47 5.15 22.11
C GLY A 557 -20.71 5.08 20.79
N ASN A 558 -19.43 5.48 20.77
CA ASN A 558 -18.61 5.51 19.57
C ASN A 558 -17.25 4.84 19.74
N THR A 559 -16.88 3.95 18.82
CA THR A 559 -15.49 3.52 18.56
C THR A 559 -15.17 3.67 17.08
N GLY A 560 -13.97 4.15 16.78
CA GLY A 560 -13.57 4.50 15.42
C GLY A 560 -14.05 5.89 15.01
N ASP A 561 -14.22 6.10 13.71
CA ASP A 561 -14.48 7.40 13.09
C ASP A 561 -15.80 7.50 12.31
N SER A 562 -16.67 6.50 12.45
CA SER A 562 -18.10 6.72 12.31
C SER A 562 -18.58 7.80 13.29
N ARG A 563 -19.62 8.55 12.91
CA ARG A 563 -20.03 9.76 13.65
C ARG A 563 -21.54 9.89 13.76
N ALA A 564 -21.98 10.37 14.92
CA ALA A 564 -23.34 10.80 15.22
C ALA A 564 -23.44 12.33 15.37
N VAL A 565 -24.42 12.93 14.70
CA VAL A 565 -24.69 14.38 14.69
C VAL A 565 -26.18 14.66 14.93
N LEU A 566 -26.49 15.49 15.92
CA LEU A 566 -27.82 15.98 16.25
C LEU A 566 -28.04 17.39 15.71
N TYR A 567 -29.17 17.63 15.04
CA TYR A 567 -29.57 18.95 14.57
C TYR A 567 -30.56 19.60 15.55
N ARG A 568 -30.06 20.62 16.27
CA ARG A 568 -30.76 21.36 17.33
C ARG A 568 -30.81 22.85 17.02
N GLU A 569 -32.01 23.43 16.96
CA GLU A 569 -32.22 24.88 16.76
C GLU A 569 -31.40 25.48 15.60
N GLY A 570 -31.30 24.76 14.48
CA GLY A 570 -30.55 25.23 13.31
C GLY A 570 -29.05 24.94 13.32
N LYS A 571 -28.53 24.22 14.33
CA LYS A 571 -27.11 23.91 14.48
C LYS A 571 -26.86 22.41 14.57
N ALA A 572 -25.83 21.94 13.89
CA ALA A 572 -25.29 20.61 14.08
C ALA A 572 -24.50 20.53 15.39
N ILE A 573 -24.79 19.50 16.19
CA ILE A 573 -24.13 19.16 17.45
C ILE A 573 -23.59 17.75 17.31
N ARG A 574 -22.27 17.61 17.28
CA ARG A 574 -21.61 16.30 17.25
C ARG A 574 -21.77 15.61 18.61
N LEU A 575 -22.25 14.37 18.59
CA LEU A 575 -22.50 13.54 19.79
C LEU A 575 -21.45 12.42 19.96
N SER A 576 -20.37 12.49 19.19
CA SER A 576 -19.34 11.45 19.10
C SER A 576 -17.96 12.09 18.93
N TYR A 577 -16.93 11.29 19.14
CA TYR A 577 -15.54 11.69 18.99
C TYR A 577 -14.85 10.72 18.03
N ASP A 578 -14.32 11.23 16.92
CA ASP A 578 -13.69 10.41 15.89
C ASP A 578 -12.31 9.95 16.36
N HIS A 579 -12.07 8.65 16.39
CA HIS A 579 -10.84 8.05 16.87
C HIS A 579 -9.87 7.75 15.71
N LYS A 580 -9.27 8.80 15.14
CA LYS A 580 -8.31 8.69 14.02
C LYS A 580 -6.86 8.74 14.50
N GLY A 581 -5.94 8.11 13.78
CA GLY A 581 -4.51 8.17 14.09
C GLY A 581 -3.89 9.56 13.90
N SER A 582 -4.61 10.50 13.29
CA SER A 582 -4.25 11.93 13.25
C SER A 582 -4.57 12.69 14.54
N ASP A 583 -5.37 12.11 15.44
CA ASP A 583 -5.78 12.75 16.69
C ASP A 583 -4.68 12.69 17.76
N VAL A 584 -4.27 13.84 18.29
CA VAL A 584 -3.11 13.92 19.20
C VAL A 584 -3.32 13.17 20.51
N ILE A 585 -4.55 13.13 21.04
CA ILE A 585 -4.87 12.42 22.29
C ILE A 585 -4.77 10.91 22.05
N GLU A 586 -5.36 10.43 20.96
CA GLU A 586 -5.29 9.02 20.59
C GLU A 586 -3.88 8.59 20.19
N GLN A 587 -3.11 9.45 19.51
CA GLN A 587 -1.69 9.19 19.23
C GLN A 587 -0.90 8.98 20.51
N GLN A 588 -1.17 9.77 21.55
CA GLN A 588 -0.49 9.62 22.84
C GLN A 588 -0.92 8.31 23.52
N ARG A 589 -2.22 7.98 23.52
CA ARG A 589 -2.72 6.70 24.05
C ARG A 589 -2.06 5.49 23.38
N VAL A 590 -1.94 5.51 22.05
CA VAL A 590 -1.28 4.44 21.29
C VAL A 590 0.21 4.34 21.65
N LYS A 591 0.91 5.46 21.81
CA LYS A 591 2.32 5.49 22.23
C LYS A 591 2.51 4.99 23.65
N ASP A 592 1.63 5.35 24.58
CA ASP A 592 1.67 4.90 25.97
C ASP A 592 1.43 3.38 26.08
N ALA A 593 0.67 2.82 25.14
CA ALA A 593 0.48 1.38 24.98
C ALA A 593 1.66 0.67 24.26
N GLY A 594 2.72 1.39 23.89
CA GLY A 594 3.92 0.86 23.22
C GLY A 594 3.85 0.82 21.69
N GLY A 595 2.76 1.33 21.10
CA GLY A 595 2.61 1.48 19.66
C GLY A 595 3.25 2.75 19.12
N PHE A 596 3.18 2.95 17.81
CA PHE A 596 3.60 4.21 17.17
C PHE A 596 2.59 4.62 16.10
N ILE A 597 2.71 5.88 15.66
CA ILE A 597 1.86 6.44 14.61
C ILE A 597 2.76 6.81 13.46
N LEU A 598 2.47 6.25 12.28
CA LEU A 598 3.19 6.52 11.04
C LEU A 598 2.17 6.91 9.97
N ASN A 599 2.26 8.14 9.46
CA ASN A 599 1.29 8.71 8.50
C ASN A 599 -0.16 8.57 8.98
N ASP A 600 -0.42 9.00 10.21
CA ASP A 600 -1.74 8.93 10.86
C ASP A 600 -2.30 7.50 10.99
N ARG A 601 -1.44 6.47 10.90
CA ARG A 601 -1.82 5.07 11.08
C ARG A 601 -1.11 4.43 12.26
N VAL A 602 -1.85 3.69 13.07
CA VAL A 602 -1.35 2.86 14.19
C VAL A 602 -0.43 1.77 13.64
N ASN A 603 0.82 1.79 14.09
CA ASN A 603 1.92 0.96 13.62
C ASN A 603 2.09 0.95 12.08
N GLY A 604 1.63 2.02 11.41
CA GLY A 604 1.61 2.13 9.95
C GLY A 604 0.52 1.30 9.24
N MET A 605 -0.39 0.65 9.98
CA MET A 605 -1.42 -0.23 9.41
C MET A 605 -2.82 0.40 9.42
N LEU A 606 -3.41 0.65 10.59
CA LEU A 606 -4.80 1.12 10.71
C LEU A 606 -4.89 2.64 10.87
N ALA A 607 -5.79 3.27 10.12
CA ALA A 607 -6.04 4.73 10.21
C ALA A 607 -6.86 5.13 11.44
N ILE A 608 -7.52 4.17 12.08
CA ILE A 608 -8.29 4.35 13.31
C ILE A 608 -7.49 3.87 14.53
N THR A 609 -7.78 4.45 15.68
CA THR A 609 -7.15 4.07 16.96
C THR A 609 -8.08 3.28 17.86
N ARG A 610 -9.36 3.19 17.52
CA ARG A 610 -10.36 2.40 18.27
C ARG A 610 -11.27 1.66 17.30
N ALA A 611 -11.59 0.42 17.64
CA ALA A 611 -12.48 -0.45 16.89
C ALA A 611 -12.86 -1.68 17.72
N LEU A 612 -13.96 -2.31 17.35
CA LEU A 612 -14.32 -3.65 17.81
C LEU A 612 -13.59 -4.68 16.93
N GLY A 613 -13.10 -5.76 17.54
CA GLY A 613 -12.23 -6.74 16.86
C GLY A 613 -10.78 -6.24 16.77
N ASP A 614 -10.13 -6.48 15.63
CA ASP A 614 -8.70 -6.21 15.41
C ASP A 614 -7.77 -6.93 16.40
N ALA A 615 -8.01 -8.23 16.62
CA ALA A 615 -7.32 -9.03 17.63
C ALA A 615 -5.79 -8.92 17.58
N GLU A 616 -5.20 -8.86 16.38
CA GLU A 616 -3.74 -8.76 16.18
C GLU A 616 -3.14 -7.41 16.62
N MET A 617 -3.97 -6.36 16.73
CA MET A 617 -3.56 -5.02 17.11
C MET A 617 -4.22 -4.53 18.40
N LYS A 618 -4.83 -5.43 19.18
CA LYS A 618 -5.67 -5.07 20.32
C LYS A 618 -4.94 -4.36 21.46
N ASP A 619 -3.63 -4.56 21.57
CA ASP A 619 -2.78 -3.81 22.49
C ASP A 619 -2.78 -2.30 22.17
N TYR A 620 -3.00 -1.94 20.90
CA TYR A 620 -2.95 -0.55 20.41
C TYR A 620 -4.33 -0.02 20.03
N ILE A 621 -5.24 -0.87 19.57
CA ILE A 621 -6.60 -0.53 19.13
C ILE A 621 -7.59 -0.83 20.24
N ALA A 622 -8.14 0.22 20.86
CA ALA A 622 -9.06 0.04 21.98
C ALA A 622 -10.49 -0.23 21.49
N GLY A 623 -11.19 -1.20 22.10
CA GLY A 623 -12.62 -1.44 21.84
C GLY A 623 -13.57 -0.65 22.74
N ARG A 624 -13.05 0.20 23.63
CA ARG A 624 -13.87 0.97 24.58
C ARG A 624 -14.45 2.25 23.95
N PRO A 625 -15.75 2.51 24.12
CA PRO A 625 -16.43 3.60 23.46
C PRO A 625 -16.19 4.95 24.14
N TYR A 626 -16.30 6.01 23.35
CA TYR A 626 -16.66 7.32 23.86
C TYR A 626 -18.19 7.39 23.99
N THR A 627 -18.70 7.69 25.19
CA THR A 627 -20.15 7.74 25.44
C THR A 627 -20.64 9.15 25.73
N THR A 628 -21.84 9.48 25.28
CA THR A 628 -22.51 10.73 25.64
C THR A 628 -23.95 10.49 26.05
N GLU A 629 -24.50 11.47 26.77
CA GLU A 629 -25.88 11.52 27.18
C GLU A 629 -26.45 12.88 26.80
N THR A 630 -27.56 12.88 26.06
CA THR A 630 -28.22 14.10 25.59
C THR A 630 -29.71 14.03 25.85
N VAL A 631 -30.23 14.97 26.65
CA VAL A 631 -31.68 15.15 26.79
C VAL A 631 -32.23 15.71 25.48
N ILE A 632 -33.24 15.03 24.92
CA ILE A 632 -33.90 15.41 23.68
C ILE A 632 -35.07 16.35 24.00
N ASP A 633 -35.00 17.56 23.44
CA ASP A 633 -36.09 18.53 23.44
C ASP A 633 -36.71 18.53 22.05
N ARG A 634 -37.84 17.85 21.87
CA ARG A 634 -38.51 17.76 20.56
C ARG A 634 -38.98 19.10 20.02
N THR A 635 -39.03 20.16 20.82
CA THR A 635 -39.32 21.51 20.33
C THR A 635 -38.14 22.10 19.54
N LYS A 636 -36.93 21.61 19.81
CA LYS A 636 -35.63 22.11 19.33
C LYS A 636 -34.87 21.13 18.44
N ASP A 637 -34.96 19.85 18.78
CA ASP A 637 -34.30 18.72 18.13
C ASP A 637 -35.17 18.17 17.01
N SER A 638 -34.55 17.97 15.86
CA SER A 638 -35.31 17.60 14.66
C SER A 638 -34.73 16.40 13.91
N ILE A 639 -33.40 16.28 13.84
CA ILE A 639 -32.73 15.25 13.04
C ILE A 639 -31.55 14.68 13.82
N LEU A 640 -31.37 13.37 13.76
CA LEU A 640 -30.15 12.68 14.16
C LEU A 640 -29.60 11.93 12.93
N ILE A 641 -28.31 12.08 12.66
CA ILE A 641 -27.58 11.42 11.57
C ILE A 641 -26.51 10.53 12.20
N LEU A 642 -26.51 9.24 11.86
CA LEU A 642 -25.39 8.31 12.11
C LEU A 642 -24.83 7.90 10.75
N ALA A 643 -23.53 8.02 10.53
CA ALA A 643 -22.92 7.57 9.29
C ALA A 643 -21.46 7.17 9.47
N CYS A 644 -20.96 6.34 8.55
CA CYS A 644 -19.54 6.02 8.42
C CYS A 644 -18.73 7.20 7.86
N ASP A 645 -17.40 7.06 7.87
CA ASP A 645 -16.48 8.12 7.43
C ASP A 645 -16.63 8.45 5.93
N GLY A 646 -17.16 7.52 5.12
CA GLY A 646 -17.48 7.76 3.72
C GLY A 646 -18.32 9.01 3.48
N LEU A 647 -19.24 9.36 4.40
CA LEU A 647 -19.95 10.66 4.36
C LEU A 647 -19.08 11.77 4.94
N TRP A 648 -18.49 11.55 6.11
CA TRP A 648 -17.88 12.58 6.94
C TRP A 648 -16.52 13.09 6.46
N ASP A 649 -15.85 12.34 5.60
CA ASP A 649 -14.60 12.74 4.95
C ASP A 649 -14.83 13.80 3.86
N VAL A 650 -16.05 13.90 3.34
CA VAL A 650 -16.42 14.84 2.25
C VAL A 650 -17.54 15.81 2.63
N CYS A 651 -18.10 15.70 3.84
CA CYS A 651 -19.23 16.50 4.31
C CYS A 651 -19.03 16.92 5.77
N SER A 652 -19.10 18.22 6.05
CA SER A 652 -19.09 18.69 7.44
C SER A 652 -20.42 18.44 8.16
N ASP A 653 -20.39 18.41 9.49
CA ASP A 653 -21.58 18.17 10.33
C ASP A 653 -22.75 19.11 9.98
N GLN A 654 -22.45 20.40 9.79
CA GLN A 654 -23.45 21.42 9.51
C GLN A 654 -23.98 21.31 8.07
N GLU A 655 -23.10 21.05 7.09
CA GLU A 655 -23.52 20.84 5.70
C GLU A 655 -24.47 19.65 5.58
N ALA A 656 -24.16 18.52 6.24
CA ALA A 656 -25.02 17.35 6.24
C ALA A 656 -26.42 17.71 6.76
N CYS A 657 -26.53 18.40 7.90
CA CYS A 657 -27.82 18.83 8.42
C CYS A 657 -28.54 19.81 7.49
N ASP A 658 -27.82 20.78 6.92
CA ASP A 658 -28.39 21.79 6.02
C ASP A 658 -28.95 21.19 4.72
N HIS A 659 -28.36 20.09 4.24
CA HIS A 659 -28.85 19.36 3.06
C HIS A 659 -30.23 18.71 3.27
N ILE A 660 -30.54 18.27 4.49
CA ILE A 660 -31.73 17.44 4.76
C ILE A 660 -32.74 18.05 5.73
N LYS A 661 -32.46 19.23 6.31
CA LYS A 661 -33.34 19.87 7.31
C LYS A 661 -34.81 19.97 6.89
N ASP A 662 -35.06 20.29 5.63
CA ASP A 662 -36.40 20.50 5.06
C ASP A 662 -37.02 19.22 4.47
N VAL A 663 -36.33 18.07 4.53
CA VAL A 663 -36.74 16.82 3.88
C VAL A 663 -37.43 15.88 4.88
N THR A 664 -38.76 15.87 4.89
CA THR A 664 -39.54 15.10 5.89
C THR A 664 -39.39 13.58 5.76
N ASP A 665 -39.20 13.08 4.55
CA ASP A 665 -38.99 11.66 4.26
C ASP A 665 -37.55 11.27 4.63
N THR A 666 -37.42 10.40 5.62
CA THR A 666 -36.13 9.94 6.16
C THR A 666 -35.32 9.14 5.15
N GLN A 667 -35.98 8.35 4.29
CA GLN A 667 -35.29 7.55 3.26
C GLN A 667 -34.68 8.49 2.22
N LYS A 668 -35.49 9.44 1.73
CA LYS A 668 -35.03 10.44 0.78
C LYS A 668 -33.91 11.31 1.36
N ALA A 669 -34.00 11.67 2.65
CA ALA A 669 -32.94 12.41 3.32
C ALA A 669 -31.61 11.64 3.33
N ALA A 670 -31.64 10.34 3.69
CA ALA A 670 -30.44 9.51 3.67
C ALA A 670 -29.86 9.37 2.25
N GLU A 671 -30.71 9.10 1.25
CA GLU A 671 -30.30 9.04 -0.17
C GLU A 671 -29.65 10.34 -0.65
N MET A 672 -30.17 11.51 -0.24
CA MET A 672 -29.59 12.80 -0.58
C MET A 672 -28.19 12.99 -0.02
N LEU A 673 -27.91 12.52 1.19
CA LEU A 673 -26.58 12.58 1.80
C LEU A 673 -25.60 11.62 1.11
N VAL A 674 -26.06 10.42 0.78
CA VAL A 674 -25.26 9.44 0.02
C VAL A 674 -24.92 9.98 -1.37
N GLU A 675 -25.91 10.53 -2.09
CA GLU A 675 -25.67 11.18 -3.38
C GLU A 675 -24.72 12.37 -3.27
N TYR A 676 -24.83 13.16 -2.20
CA TYR A 676 -23.93 14.27 -1.95
C TYR A 676 -22.49 13.76 -1.77
N ALA A 677 -22.29 12.71 -0.97
CA ALA A 677 -20.97 12.14 -0.76
C ALA A 677 -20.36 11.60 -2.07
N ILE A 678 -21.14 10.88 -2.87
CA ILE A 678 -20.69 10.38 -4.19
C ILE A 678 -20.33 11.54 -5.14
N LYS A 679 -21.14 12.61 -5.17
CA LYS A 679 -20.86 13.79 -6.01
C LYS A 679 -19.61 14.56 -5.57
N ASN A 680 -19.25 14.47 -4.29
CA ASN A 680 -18.05 15.08 -3.72
C ASN A 680 -16.86 14.11 -3.62
N ASP A 681 -16.82 13.11 -4.52
CA ASP A 681 -15.70 12.20 -4.66
C ASP A 681 -15.43 11.35 -3.39
N SER A 682 -16.47 10.95 -2.65
CA SER A 682 -16.34 9.85 -1.69
C SER A 682 -16.19 8.52 -2.43
N TYR A 683 -15.18 7.73 -2.03
CA TYR A 683 -14.85 6.46 -2.64
C TYR A 683 -14.99 5.28 -1.67
N ASP A 684 -15.38 5.54 -0.43
CA ASP A 684 -15.55 4.50 0.58
C ASP A 684 -16.95 3.86 0.53
N ASN A 685 -17.19 2.91 1.44
CA ASN A 685 -18.52 2.41 1.76
C ASN A 685 -19.34 3.57 2.34
N LEU A 686 -20.63 3.61 2.00
CA LEU A 686 -21.53 4.70 2.39
C LEU A 686 -22.77 4.11 3.04
N SER A 687 -22.78 4.14 4.37
CA SER A 687 -23.94 3.85 5.20
C SER A 687 -24.33 5.09 6.00
N VAL A 688 -25.55 5.58 5.74
CA VAL A 688 -26.11 6.78 6.38
C VAL A 688 -27.49 6.44 6.94
N LEU A 689 -27.66 6.62 8.24
CA LEU A 689 -28.93 6.47 8.94
C LEU A 689 -29.45 7.84 9.37
N VAL A 690 -30.67 8.19 8.94
CA VAL A 690 -31.33 9.44 9.29
C VAL A 690 -32.56 9.16 10.14
N ILE A 691 -32.63 9.81 11.30
CA ILE A 691 -33.73 9.74 12.25
C ILE A 691 -34.35 11.13 12.38
N ARG A 692 -35.68 11.23 12.32
CA ARG A 692 -36.43 12.47 12.63
C ARG A 692 -37.25 12.29 13.90
N PHE A 693 -37.14 13.26 14.82
CA PHE A 693 -37.89 13.30 16.09
C PHE A 693 -39.28 13.96 15.96
N ARG A 694 -39.76 14.14 14.73
CA ARG A 694 -41.11 14.61 14.38
C ARG A 694 -41.60 13.92 13.12
N CYS A 695 -42.45 12.92 13.35
CA CYS A 695 -43.42 12.38 12.41
C CYS A 695 -44.82 12.65 12.99
#